data_AF-A0A0E0JFE7-F1
#
_entry.id   AF-A0A0E0JFE7-F1
#
_cell.length_a   1.000
_cell.length_b   1.000
_cell.length_c   1.000
_cell.angle_alpha   90.00
_cell.angle_beta   90.00
_cell.angle_gamma   90.00
#
_symmetry.space_group_name_H-M   'P 1'
#
loop_
_entity.id
_entity.type
_entity.pdbx_description
1 polymer ?
#
loop_
_entity_poly.entity_id
_entity_poly.type
_entity_poly.pdbx_seq_one_letter_code
_entity_poly.pdbx_strand_id
1 'polypeptide(L)'
;MAQLSPSPSLVVLPAPAMASPPTTAAASPRRLFLVVVLLLPLVASAAAVPHRHRLPSQHLASLNASAPPTTFFEVDRPIRPPRGSLGPCSTLLLSHSFGATYGKPPVTAAYEPPACLAGGASSLALAVLEWSADCRGRQFDRIFGVWLSGAELLRSCTAEPRATGIVWSVSRDVTRYAALLAEPGEIAVYLGNLVDSKYTGVYHANLTLHLYFHPAPPPPLPPQQADLIVPISRSLPLNDGQWFAIQNATDVQGKKLTIPSNTYRAVLEVFVSFHSNDEFWYTNPPNEYIEANSLSNVPGNGAFREVVVKVNDDIVGAIWPFTVIYTGGVNPLLWRPITGIGSFNLPTYDIDITPFLCKLLDGKEHDFGFGVTNALDVWYIDANLHLWLDHNSEKTTGSLISYEASGLVLNVDSGFSGLDGQFVTSASRHISATGLVKSSYGEVTTNFYQRFSYVNSNVYSKNGSVQVVNQTIDAKSGVFAKDALAVLLSEDLHQIFPLYVYTGTSDEEDDEYTLISYVKLSVNEKETSGGKMGFSFNSLRNAQSAHGSMKVKKNLVVGGLGETHQAYKYVGTDGCYFRDVRSKNYTVLSDQSGDSCTKRNPYNGAKFSLRNDQSARRNSCLLTLLLLLLLPLAPLAAPRRSRFPATLRLDSLDASPQPPPPTTFFEVDRPIRPPRGSVGPCSTQLLSHSFGYTYGRAPVTAAYEPPACLAAAAGGSSWSLALAVLEWSADCRGRQFDRIFGVWLSGAELLRGCTAEPRATGIVWSVSRDVSRYAALLAAPGEVAVYLGNLIDDTYTGVYHANLTLHIYFHPAPPPPPEQQQQHADLIFPISRSLPLNDGQWFAIQNSTDVQSKKLVIPSNTYRAVLEVFVSFHSNDEDWYMHPPNEYIEANNISSLPGNGAFREITVQLDGDVVGAVWPFTVIYTGGVNPLFWRPITGIASFNLPTYDIDITPFLGKLLNGKEHDFGFSVTNALDVWFVDANLHLWLDHNSEKTFGSLVSYEAPKLTLHVDSDFSALDGRFVTSASRHVSATGWVKSSYGKVMTTFYQRFSYRNNNVYSKNGTLQVVNQTIDAKSGVFTRSSVVLFLEEVHRAFPLYIFSGTSDQVGDEYSLVSVVKMGFNEKRISGRMPEFSYISLRNAQSAHGYMKVKKNLVVDGLGETHQVYKYAGTEGCYSRYVGSRNYTIIFDSSGDVCSKGSPHDGPKFSSVKLT
;
A
#
# COMPACT_ATOMS: atom_id res chain seq x y z
N MET A 1 -1.30 57.79 -1.98
CA MET A 1 -2.32 58.30 -2.93
C MET A 1 -2.88 57.09 -3.67
N ALA A 2 -4.18 56.89 -3.85
CA ALA A 2 -5.34 57.49 -3.19
C ALA A 2 -6.54 56.51 -3.27
N GLN A 3 -7.42 56.54 -2.27
CA GLN A 3 -8.91 56.62 -2.35
C GLN A 3 -9.69 55.84 -3.45
N LEU A 4 -10.90 55.30 -3.18
CA LEU A 4 -11.85 55.54 -2.08
C LEU A 4 -12.88 54.37 -1.89
N SER A 5 -13.53 54.35 -0.72
CA SER A 5 -14.75 53.60 -0.31
C SER A 5 -16.03 54.12 -1.04
N PRO A 6 -17.30 53.64 -0.82
CA PRO A 6 -17.96 53.08 0.40
C PRO A 6 -18.54 51.64 0.24
N SER A 7 -18.87 50.82 1.25
CA SER A 7 -19.65 50.95 2.52
C SER A 7 -21.18 51.00 2.34
N PRO A 8 -22.04 50.59 3.32
CA PRO A 8 -21.92 49.65 4.47
C PRO A 8 -23.05 48.56 4.40
N SER A 9 -23.49 47.73 5.38
CA SER A 9 -23.41 47.62 6.87
C SER A 9 -23.51 46.12 7.26
N LEU A 10 -23.09 45.56 8.42
CA LEU A 10 -23.27 45.89 9.85
C LEU A 10 -24.75 45.86 10.36
N VAL A 11 -25.11 45.27 11.53
CA VAL A 11 -24.42 44.35 12.47
C VAL A 11 -25.41 43.78 13.54
N VAL A 12 -25.01 42.73 14.29
CA VAL A 12 -25.54 42.26 15.62
C VAL A 12 -26.84 41.41 15.73
N LEU A 13 -26.85 40.56 16.77
CA LEU A 13 -27.86 39.60 17.31
C LEU A 13 -29.10 40.31 17.96
N PRO A 14 -30.17 39.64 18.47
CA PRO A 14 -30.38 38.21 18.77
C PRO A 14 -31.76 37.63 18.30
N ALA A 15 -32.16 36.48 18.87
CA ALA A 15 -33.48 35.79 18.74
C ALA A 15 -34.57 36.43 19.65
N PRO A 16 -35.87 35.98 19.72
CA PRO A 16 -36.48 34.75 19.16
C PRO A 16 -37.96 34.79 18.65
N ALA A 17 -38.46 33.62 18.18
CA ALA A 17 -39.81 33.04 18.35
C ALA A 17 -41.08 33.48 17.54
N MET A 18 -41.75 32.44 17.00
CA MET A 18 -43.21 32.17 16.84
C MET A 18 -44.10 32.76 15.70
N ALA A 19 -45.08 31.90 15.33
CA ALA A 19 -46.41 32.13 14.71
C ALA A 19 -46.61 31.96 13.17
N SER A 20 -47.80 31.43 12.83
CA SER A 20 -48.32 30.96 11.51
C SER A 20 -49.81 31.39 11.35
N PRO A 21 -50.68 30.90 10.42
CA PRO A 21 -50.53 30.05 9.22
C PRO A 21 -50.95 30.81 7.91
N PRO A 22 -52.14 30.76 7.22
CA PRO A 22 -53.30 29.83 7.12
C PRO A 22 -53.77 29.42 5.67
N THR A 23 -53.89 28.09 5.42
CA THR A 23 -55.00 27.38 4.71
C THR A 23 -55.57 27.75 3.31
N THR A 24 -55.75 26.75 2.42
CA THR A 24 -57.06 26.11 2.02
C THR A 24 -56.84 25.13 0.84
N ALA A 25 -57.38 23.90 0.70
CA ALA A 25 -58.48 23.12 1.32
C ALA A 25 -59.93 23.49 0.90
N ALA A 26 -60.85 22.56 0.61
CA ALA A 26 -60.83 21.07 0.60
C ALA A 26 -61.09 20.55 -0.85
N ALA A 27 -61.94 19.57 -1.24
CA ALA A 27 -62.88 18.59 -0.66
C ALA A 27 -63.23 17.56 -1.78
N SER A 28 -63.88 16.39 -1.65
CA SER A 28 -64.42 15.48 -0.60
C SER A 28 -64.62 14.10 -1.32
N PRO A 29 -65.54 13.13 -1.02
CA PRO A 29 -66.44 12.80 0.11
C PRO A 29 -65.84 11.64 0.96
N ARG A 30 -66.46 10.48 1.30
CA ARG A 30 -67.51 10.02 2.29
C ARG A 30 -67.15 8.54 2.66
N ARG A 31 -67.66 7.75 3.62
CA ARG A 31 -68.69 7.70 4.72
C ARG A 31 -68.29 6.45 5.58
N LEU A 32 -68.71 6.14 6.82
CA LEU A 32 -69.49 6.79 7.89
C LEU A 32 -69.31 6.03 9.24
N PHE A 33 -68.94 6.73 10.33
CA PHE A 33 -69.09 6.36 11.77
C PHE A 33 -68.23 5.18 12.33
N LEU A 34 -67.50 5.31 13.47
CA LEU A 34 -67.83 5.49 14.92
C LEU A 34 -68.06 4.12 15.64
N VAL A 35 -67.69 3.85 16.90
CA VAL A 35 -67.44 4.69 18.10
C VAL A 35 -66.13 4.35 18.87
N VAL A 36 -66.11 4.20 20.22
CA VAL A 36 -64.96 4.28 21.15
C VAL A 36 -65.21 3.45 22.44
N VAL A 37 -64.16 2.88 23.08
CA VAL A 37 -63.92 2.74 24.56
C VAL A 37 -62.53 2.08 24.81
N LEU A 38 -62.09 1.94 26.07
CA LEU A 38 -60.68 2.00 26.54
C LEU A 38 -60.27 0.82 27.48
N LEU A 39 -58.95 0.67 27.75
CA LEU A 39 -58.23 -0.02 28.85
C LEU A 39 -57.58 -1.41 28.60
N LEU A 40 -56.46 -1.63 29.33
CA LEU A 40 -55.62 -2.84 29.44
C LEU A 40 -55.88 -3.55 30.79
N PRO A 41 -55.57 -4.86 30.94
CA PRO A 41 -54.41 -5.22 31.77
C PRO A 41 -53.63 -6.50 31.31
N LEU A 42 -52.80 -7.05 32.21
CA LEU A 42 -51.79 -8.11 32.02
C LEU A 42 -52.37 -9.55 32.02
N VAL A 43 -51.55 -10.52 31.56
CA VAL A 43 -51.12 -11.78 32.25
C VAL A 43 -50.90 -12.97 31.29
N ALA A 44 -49.82 -13.69 31.54
CA ALA A 44 -49.18 -14.82 30.86
C ALA A 44 -50.00 -16.12 30.60
N SER A 45 -49.36 -17.02 29.83
CA SER A 45 -49.24 -18.48 30.05
C SER A 45 -49.81 -19.46 29.00
N ALA A 46 -49.01 -20.52 28.78
CA ALA A 46 -49.40 -21.90 28.45
C ALA A 46 -50.02 -22.26 27.08
N ALA A 47 -49.11 -22.47 26.10
CA ALA A 47 -48.82 -23.78 25.48
C ALA A 47 -49.86 -24.60 24.66
N ALA A 48 -49.29 -25.50 23.84
CA ALA A 48 -49.76 -26.85 23.48
C ALA A 48 -50.43 -27.12 22.10
N VAL A 49 -49.58 -27.61 21.17
CA VAL A 49 -49.83 -28.62 20.10
C VAL A 49 -50.84 -28.30 18.95
N PRO A 50 -50.82 -29.05 17.81
CA PRO A 50 -51.17 -28.48 16.50
C PRO A 50 -52.41 -29.09 15.82
N HIS A 51 -52.83 -28.51 14.69
CA HIS A 51 -53.60 -29.24 13.68
C HIS A 51 -53.09 -28.99 12.25
N ARG A 52 -52.77 -30.09 11.54
CA ARG A 52 -52.58 -30.10 10.09
C ARG A 52 -53.94 -30.09 9.40
N HIS A 53 -54.11 -29.31 8.33
CA HIS A 53 -55.02 -29.66 7.25
C HIS A 53 -54.41 -29.44 5.87
N ARG A 54 -54.52 -30.48 5.03
CA ARG A 54 -54.38 -30.48 3.56
C ARG A 54 -55.64 -29.85 2.93
N LEU A 55 -55.74 -29.39 1.69
CA LEU A 55 -54.83 -29.18 0.53
C LEU A 55 -55.61 -28.23 -0.45
N PRO A 56 -54.98 -27.54 -1.42
CA PRO A 56 -54.84 -28.13 -2.76
C PRO A 56 -53.55 -27.77 -3.50
N SER A 57 -53.09 -28.68 -4.36
CA SER A 57 -51.97 -28.47 -5.29
C SER A 57 -52.49 -28.18 -6.70
N GLN A 58 -52.05 -27.07 -7.31
CA GLN A 58 -52.12 -26.87 -8.76
C GLN A 58 -50.81 -26.26 -9.29
N HIS A 59 -50.40 -26.69 -10.48
CA HIS A 59 -49.24 -26.19 -11.25
C HIS A 59 -47.86 -26.21 -10.57
N LEU A 60 -47.54 -27.33 -9.90
CA LEU A 60 -46.17 -27.85 -9.94
C LEU A 60 -45.87 -28.34 -11.38
N ALA A 61 -45.08 -27.58 -12.13
CA ALA A 61 -44.58 -28.01 -13.44
C ALA A 61 -43.50 -29.09 -13.23
N SER A 62 -43.79 -30.33 -13.62
CA SER A 62 -42.87 -31.46 -13.48
C SER A 62 -41.72 -31.38 -14.48
N LEU A 63 -40.62 -30.72 -14.10
CA LEU A 63 -39.34 -30.82 -14.82
C LEU A 63 -38.77 -32.23 -14.64
N ASN A 64 -38.38 -32.87 -15.75
CA ASN A 64 -37.91 -34.26 -15.77
C ASN A 64 -36.66 -34.47 -14.90
N ALA A 65 -36.80 -35.18 -13.79
CA ALA A 65 -35.72 -35.56 -12.88
C ALA A 65 -34.93 -36.78 -13.39
N SER A 66 -34.47 -36.76 -14.65
CA SER A 66 -33.70 -37.86 -15.28
C SER A 66 -32.21 -37.58 -15.43
N ALA A 67 -31.79 -36.31 -15.39
CA ALA A 67 -30.38 -35.92 -15.35
C ALA A 67 -29.96 -35.67 -13.89
N PRO A 68 -28.76 -36.12 -13.45
CA PRO A 68 -28.24 -35.76 -12.14
C PRO A 68 -27.93 -34.24 -12.07
N PRO A 69 -27.95 -33.64 -10.86
CA PRO A 69 -27.53 -32.26 -10.68
C PRO A 69 -26.06 -32.10 -11.11
N THR A 70 -25.71 -30.95 -11.68
CA THR A 70 -24.33 -30.68 -12.11
C THR A 70 -23.48 -30.31 -10.90
N THR A 71 -22.40 -31.05 -10.64
CA THR A 71 -21.42 -30.70 -9.60
C THR A 71 -20.61 -29.49 -10.03
N PHE A 72 -20.65 -28.40 -9.28
CA PHE A 72 -19.73 -27.25 -9.42
C PHE A 72 -18.61 -27.36 -8.39
N PHE A 73 -17.41 -26.89 -8.73
CA PHE A 73 -16.25 -26.92 -7.84
C PHE A 73 -15.24 -25.81 -8.15
N GLU A 74 -14.52 -25.41 -7.12
CA GLU A 74 -13.31 -24.59 -7.20
C GLU A 74 -12.06 -25.50 -7.23
N VAL A 75 -10.95 -24.99 -7.77
CA VAL A 75 -9.68 -25.74 -7.86
C VAL A 75 -8.70 -25.21 -6.83
N ASP A 76 -8.57 -25.97 -5.74
CA ASP A 76 -7.58 -25.77 -4.70
C ASP A 76 -6.88 -27.10 -4.33
N ARG A 77 -5.85 -27.02 -3.47
CA ARG A 77 -5.21 -28.17 -2.83
C ARG A 77 -6.19 -28.79 -1.83
N PRO A 78 -6.42 -30.12 -1.86
CA PRO A 78 -7.22 -30.78 -0.83
C PRO A 78 -6.64 -30.52 0.56
N ILE A 79 -7.45 -29.98 1.47
CA ILE A 79 -7.11 -29.87 2.90
C ILE A 79 -6.98 -31.30 3.45
N ARG A 80 -5.89 -31.58 4.15
CA ARG A 80 -5.60 -32.93 4.69
C ARG A 80 -5.13 -32.82 6.14
N PRO A 81 -5.62 -33.68 7.05
CA PRO A 81 -5.12 -33.70 8.43
C PRO A 81 -3.64 -34.12 8.48
N PRO A 82 -2.89 -33.67 9.50
CA PRO A 82 -1.55 -34.16 9.77
C PRO A 82 -1.49 -35.69 9.87
N ARG A 83 -0.35 -36.29 9.47
CA ARG A 83 -0.19 -37.74 9.47
C ARG A 83 -0.27 -38.29 10.90
N GLY A 84 -1.20 -39.23 11.11
CA GLY A 84 -1.44 -39.83 12.43
C GLY A 84 -2.47 -39.11 13.29
N SER A 85 -3.09 -38.03 12.81
CA SER A 85 -4.23 -37.41 13.49
C SER A 85 -5.44 -38.35 13.59
N LEU A 86 -6.17 -38.25 14.69
CA LEU A 86 -7.39 -39.00 14.97
C LEU A 86 -8.62 -38.21 14.52
N GLY A 87 -9.59 -38.86 13.86
CA GLY A 87 -10.82 -38.19 13.39
C GLY A 87 -11.27 -38.67 12.00
N PRO A 88 -12.19 -37.94 11.34
CA PRO A 88 -12.83 -36.70 11.81
C PRO A 88 -13.93 -36.99 12.84
N CYS A 89 -13.92 -36.26 13.95
CA CYS A 89 -15.15 -36.01 14.70
C CYS A 89 -15.97 -34.97 13.91
N SER A 90 -17.14 -35.36 13.41
CA SER A 90 -17.94 -34.52 12.51
C SER A 90 -19.25 -34.10 13.19
N THR A 91 -19.61 -32.82 13.11
CA THR A 91 -20.85 -32.29 13.71
C THR A 91 -21.55 -31.35 12.74
N LEU A 92 -22.84 -31.62 12.47
CA LEU A 92 -23.71 -30.76 11.68
C LEU A 92 -24.11 -29.56 12.55
N LEU A 93 -23.67 -28.36 12.17
CA LEU A 93 -23.93 -27.11 12.89
C LEU A 93 -25.25 -26.47 12.49
N LEU A 94 -25.59 -26.52 11.20
CA LEU A 94 -26.84 -26.01 10.65
C LEU A 94 -27.28 -26.84 9.44
N SER A 95 -28.58 -27.05 9.31
CA SER A 95 -29.21 -27.49 8.06
C SER A 95 -30.41 -26.58 7.79
N HIS A 96 -30.44 -25.91 6.63
CA HIS A 96 -31.47 -24.92 6.32
C HIS A 96 -31.82 -24.85 4.83
N SER A 97 -32.99 -24.28 4.53
CA SER A 97 -33.50 -24.08 3.16
C SER A 97 -33.74 -22.60 2.89
N PHE A 98 -32.71 -21.93 2.35
CA PHE A 98 -32.73 -20.50 2.05
C PHE A 98 -33.61 -20.24 0.81
N GLY A 99 -34.90 -20.02 1.05
CA GLY A 99 -35.90 -19.68 0.04
C GLY A 99 -36.11 -18.17 -0.08
N ALA A 100 -37.10 -17.63 0.62
CA ALA A 100 -37.34 -16.19 0.71
C ALA A 100 -36.67 -15.62 1.98
N THR A 101 -35.35 -15.43 1.94
CA THR A 101 -34.48 -15.00 3.06
C THR A 101 -33.81 -13.63 2.85
N TYR A 102 -33.86 -13.07 1.64
CA TYR A 102 -33.37 -11.72 1.35
C TYR A 102 -34.11 -10.67 2.19
N GLY A 103 -33.36 -9.75 2.83
CA GLY A 103 -33.94 -8.69 3.66
C GLY A 103 -34.59 -9.19 4.96
N LYS A 104 -34.17 -10.36 5.46
CA LYS A 104 -34.62 -10.97 6.72
C LYS A 104 -33.40 -11.26 7.62
N PRO A 105 -33.59 -11.59 8.91
CA PRO A 105 -32.48 -11.91 9.78
C PRO A 105 -31.69 -13.15 9.32
N PRO A 106 -30.39 -13.23 9.64
CA PRO A 106 -29.62 -14.46 9.56
C PRO A 106 -30.32 -15.61 10.28
N VAL A 107 -30.13 -16.82 9.76
CA VAL A 107 -30.61 -18.04 10.41
C VAL A 107 -29.62 -18.40 11.49
N THR A 108 -30.07 -18.48 12.75
CA THR A 108 -29.20 -18.85 13.87
C THR A 108 -29.48 -20.23 14.44
N ALA A 109 -28.47 -20.80 15.09
CA ALA A 109 -28.52 -22.04 15.86
C ALA A 109 -27.53 -21.97 17.02
N ALA A 110 -27.89 -22.51 18.19
CA ALA A 110 -26.96 -22.62 19.31
C ALA A 110 -25.78 -23.53 18.96
N TYR A 111 -24.56 -23.09 19.30
CA TYR A 111 -23.34 -23.87 19.19
C TYR A 111 -22.95 -24.42 20.56
N GLU A 112 -22.72 -25.73 20.62
CA GLU A 112 -22.14 -26.41 21.77
C GLU A 112 -20.87 -27.14 21.28
N PRO A 113 -19.72 -27.00 21.96
CA PRO A 113 -18.49 -27.69 21.57
C PRO A 113 -18.71 -29.21 21.48
N PRO A 114 -18.39 -29.85 20.33
CA PRO A 114 -18.58 -31.28 20.18
C PRO A 114 -17.87 -32.07 21.27
N ALA A 115 -18.50 -33.09 21.85
CA ALA A 115 -17.97 -33.81 23.03
C ALA A 115 -16.58 -34.44 22.85
N CYS A 116 -16.12 -34.62 21.61
CA CYS A 116 -14.75 -35.04 21.27
C CYS A 116 -13.69 -33.94 21.50
N LEU A 117 -14.08 -32.66 21.49
CA LEU A 117 -13.25 -31.49 21.78
C LEU A 117 -13.15 -31.19 23.29
N ALA A 118 -13.75 -32.03 24.15
CA ALA A 118 -13.66 -31.90 25.61
C ALA A 118 -12.22 -32.01 26.19
N GLY A 119 -11.23 -32.37 25.37
CA GLY A 119 -9.81 -32.24 25.68
C GLY A 119 -9.24 -30.82 25.54
N GLY A 120 -10.07 -29.84 25.14
CA GLY A 120 -9.69 -28.45 24.91
C GLY A 120 -9.04 -28.20 23.53
N ALA A 121 -8.96 -26.92 23.17
CA ALA A 121 -8.41 -26.44 21.88
C ALA A 121 -7.00 -27.01 21.58
N SER A 122 -6.15 -27.16 22.60
CA SER A 122 -4.77 -27.68 22.49
C SER A 122 -4.67 -29.13 21.99
N SER A 123 -5.77 -29.87 21.93
CA SER A 123 -5.83 -31.22 21.34
C SER A 123 -6.04 -31.23 19.82
N LEU A 124 -6.44 -30.10 19.23
CA LEU A 124 -6.87 -29.97 17.83
C LEU A 124 -5.70 -29.84 16.86
N ALA A 125 -5.65 -30.73 15.88
CA ALA A 125 -4.63 -30.79 14.82
C ALA A 125 -5.09 -30.19 13.47
N LEU A 126 -6.40 -30.21 13.19
CA LEU A 126 -7.04 -29.57 12.05
C LEU A 126 -8.54 -29.43 12.33
N ALA A 127 -9.13 -28.27 12.05
CA ALA A 127 -10.57 -28.10 11.92
C ALA A 127 -10.91 -27.66 10.50
N VAL A 128 -11.87 -28.36 9.87
CA VAL A 128 -12.39 -28.02 8.54
C VAL A 128 -13.86 -27.69 8.66
N LEU A 129 -14.24 -26.49 8.21
CA LEU A 129 -15.63 -26.10 8.02
C LEU A 129 -16.04 -26.46 6.60
N GLU A 130 -16.99 -27.39 6.45
CA GLU A 130 -17.59 -27.73 5.16
C GLU A 130 -18.98 -27.09 5.04
N TRP A 131 -19.18 -26.35 3.97
CA TRP A 131 -20.50 -26.00 3.46
C TRP A 131 -20.82 -26.89 2.26
N SER A 132 -21.96 -27.57 2.27
CA SER A 132 -22.47 -28.32 1.12
C SER A 132 -23.92 -27.94 0.81
N ALA A 133 -24.23 -27.72 -0.47
CA ALA A 133 -25.55 -27.24 -0.89
C ALA A 133 -26.03 -27.81 -2.23
N ASP A 134 -27.35 -27.99 -2.35
CA ASP A 134 -28.05 -28.23 -3.63
C ASP A 134 -29.06 -27.12 -3.92
N CYS A 135 -29.31 -26.88 -5.20
CA CYS A 135 -30.31 -25.91 -5.66
C CYS A 135 -30.89 -26.34 -7.00
N ARG A 136 -32.22 -26.18 -7.16
CA ARG A 136 -32.98 -26.58 -8.34
C ARG A 136 -33.93 -25.48 -8.75
N GLY A 137 -33.90 -25.08 -10.02
CA GLY A 137 -34.65 -23.94 -10.53
C GLY A 137 -33.71 -22.86 -11.06
N ARG A 138 -34.16 -21.61 -11.07
CA ARG A 138 -33.34 -20.44 -11.47
C ARG A 138 -32.97 -19.59 -10.26
N GLN A 139 -31.69 -19.35 -10.06
CA GLN A 139 -31.12 -18.24 -9.31
C GLN A 139 -29.99 -17.63 -10.14
N PHE A 140 -29.54 -16.45 -9.73
CA PHE A 140 -28.20 -15.97 -10.03
C PHE A 140 -27.31 -16.19 -8.80
N ASP A 141 -26.04 -15.87 -8.93
CA ASP A 141 -25.09 -15.88 -7.82
C ASP A 141 -25.48 -14.92 -6.69
N ARG A 142 -25.10 -15.31 -5.47
CA ARG A 142 -25.33 -14.60 -4.22
C ARG A 142 -24.08 -14.74 -3.36
N ILE A 143 -23.70 -13.68 -2.66
CA ILE A 143 -22.76 -13.81 -1.54
C ILE A 143 -23.50 -14.33 -0.30
N PHE A 144 -22.82 -15.14 0.50
CA PHE A 144 -23.27 -15.51 1.84
C PHE A 144 -22.09 -15.61 2.81
N GLY A 145 -22.43 -15.50 4.10
CA GLY A 145 -21.48 -15.56 5.20
C GLY A 145 -21.94 -16.55 6.27
N VAL A 146 -20.96 -17.09 7.00
CA VAL A 146 -21.14 -18.00 8.13
C VAL A 146 -20.33 -17.44 9.30
N TRP A 147 -20.98 -17.21 10.44
CA TRP A 147 -20.36 -16.70 11.66
C TRP A 147 -20.55 -17.67 12.84
N LEU A 148 -19.59 -17.68 13.77
CA LEU A 148 -19.72 -18.30 15.10
C LEU A 148 -19.52 -17.24 16.18
N SER A 149 -20.53 -17.01 17.02
CA SER A 149 -20.59 -15.92 18.01
C SER A 149 -20.29 -14.53 17.40
N GLY A 150 -20.61 -14.36 16.12
CA GLY A 150 -20.32 -13.18 15.32
C GLY A 150 -18.94 -13.15 14.64
N ALA A 151 -18.06 -14.15 14.81
CA ALA A 151 -16.78 -14.22 14.09
C ALA A 151 -16.97 -14.89 12.72
N GLU A 152 -16.64 -14.24 11.60
CA GLU A 152 -16.88 -14.84 10.28
C GLU A 152 -15.91 -16.00 10.02
N LEU A 153 -16.41 -17.19 9.72
CA LEU A 153 -15.58 -18.37 9.48
C LEU A 153 -15.42 -18.68 7.99
N LEU A 154 -16.41 -18.31 7.17
CA LEU A 154 -16.45 -18.55 5.73
C LEU A 154 -17.27 -17.46 5.03
N ARG A 155 -16.69 -16.87 3.98
CA ARG A 155 -17.41 -16.11 2.95
C ARG A 155 -17.34 -16.84 1.61
N SER A 156 -18.47 -16.90 0.90
CA SER A 156 -18.61 -17.71 -0.31
C SER A 156 -19.66 -17.15 -1.27
N CYS A 157 -19.43 -17.33 -2.57
CA CYS A 157 -20.42 -17.12 -3.62
C CYS A 157 -21.19 -18.41 -3.91
N THR A 158 -22.51 -18.34 -4.07
CA THR A 158 -23.31 -19.49 -4.54
C THR A 158 -23.10 -19.75 -6.02
N ALA A 159 -22.97 -21.03 -6.41
CA ALA A 159 -23.06 -21.41 -7.82
C ALA A 159 -24.45 -21.14 -8.40
N GLU A 160 -24.48 -20.68 -9.65
CA GLU A 160 -25.71 -20.52 -10.43
C GLU A 160 -26.37 -21.87 -10.80
N PRO A 161 -27.62 -22.12 -10.37
CA PRO A 161 -28.31 -23.38 -10.64
C PRO A 161 -28.81 -23.53 -12.08
N ARG A 162 -28.95 -24.79 -12.49
CA ARG A 162 -29.60 -25.18 -13.76
C ARG A 162 -31.04 -25.63 -13.49
N ALA A 163 -31.84 -25.71 -14.56
CA ALA A 163 -33.17 -26.34 -14.50
C ALA A 163 -33.14 -27.82 -14.05
N THR A 164 -32.02 -28.52 -14.27
CA THR A 164 -31.74 -29.89 -13.79
C THR A 164 -31.16 -29.92 -12.37
N GLY A 165 -30.90 -28.77 -11.77
CA GLY A 165 -30.22 -28.62 -10.48
C GLY A 165 -28.69 -28.63 -10.54
N ILE A 166 -28.11 -28.21 -9.43
CA ILE A 166 -26.67 -28.26 -9.11
C ILE A 166 -26.46 -28.84 -7.72
N VAL A 167 -25.25 -29.35 -7.49
CA VAL A 167 -24.69 -29.64 -6.17
C VAL A 167 -23.30 -29.03 -6.10
N TRP A 168 -22.89 -28.54 -4.94
CA TRP A 168 -21.54 -28.02 -4.74
C TRP A 168 -21.17 -28.02 -3.26
N SER A 169 -19.87 -27.94 -2.97
CA SER A 169 -19.36 -27.74 -1.63
C SER A 169 -18.12 -26.87 -1.62
N VAL A 170 -17.83 -26.28 -0.46
CA VAL A 170 -16.57 -25.62 -0.14
C VAL A 170 -16.12 -26.07 1.24
N SER A 171 -14.82 -26.34 1.36
CA SER A 171 -14.17 -26.72 2.62
C SER A 171 -13.11 -25.67 2.94
N ARG A 172 -13.13 -25.13 4.15
CA ARG A 172 -12.18 -24.10 4.61
C ARG A 172 -11.49 -24.56 5.89
N ASP A 173 -10.18 -24.34 5.97
CA ASP A 173 -9.41 -24.57 7.20
C ASP A 173 -9.76 -23.46 8.20
N VAL A 174 -10.29 -23.88 9.36
CA VAL A 174 -10.68 -22.99 10.46
C VAL A 174 -9.89 -23.32 11.75
N THR A 175 -8.75 -24.01 11.63
CA THR A 175 -7.93 -24.43 12.78
C THR A 175 -7.41 -23.25 13.62
N ARG A 176 -7.20 -22.08 12.99
CA ARG A 176 -6.86 -20.83 13.69
C ARG A 176 -7.93 -20.38 14.70
N TYR A 177 -9.18 -20.80 14.53
CA TYR A 177 -10.31 -20.49 15.43
C TYR A 177 -10.45 -21.49 16.60
N ALA A 178 -9.44 -22.32 16.89
CA ALA A 178 -9.52 -23.40 17.88
C ALA A 178 -10.09 -22.98 19.26
N ALA A 179 -9.69 -21.82 19.77
CA ALA A 179 -10.23 -21.28 21.04
C ALA A 179 -11.73 -20.97 20.96
N LEU A 180 -12.19 -20.35 19.87
CA LEU A 180 -13.61 -20.06 19.63
C LEU A 180 -14.44 -21.34 19.45
N LEU A 181 -13.87 -22.36 18.79
CA LEU A 181 -14.53 -23.66 18.60
C LEU A 181 -14.66 -24.47 19.90
N ALA A 182 -13.88 -24.14 20.93
CA ALA A 182 -13.90 -24.82 22.23
C ALA A 182 -14.95 -24.25 23.21
N GLU A 183 -15.59 -23.13 22.90
CA GLU A 183 -16.57 -22.45 23.76
C GLU A 183 -18.00 -22.49 23.19
N PRO A 184 -19.06 -22.54 24.03
CA PRO A 184 -20.45 -22.41 23.58
C PRO A 184 -20.74 -21.04 22.93
N GLY A 185 -21.72 -21.01 22.02
CA GLY A 185 -21.98 -19.80 21.23
C GLY A 185 -23.24 -19.84 20.38
N GLU A 186 -23.29 -19.00 19.35
CA GLU A 186 -24.37 -18.99 18.35
C GLU A 186 -23.77 -19.02 16.93
N ILE A 187 -24.12 -20.03 16.13
CA ILE A 187 -23.88 -20.02 14.69
C ILE A 187 -24.93 -19.11 14.05
N ALA A 188 -24.48 -18.20 13.18
CA ALA A 188 -25.35 -17.42 12.31
C ALA A 188 -24.98 -17.63 10.84
N VAL A 189 -25.97 -17.76 9.97
CA VAL A 189 -25.77 -17.88 8.52
C VAL A 189 -26.72 -16.96 7.77
N TYR A 190 -26.17 -16.12 6.90
CA TYR A 190 -26.97 -15.25 6.02
C TYR A 190 -26.66 -15.54 4.56
N LEU A 191 -27.65 -16.13 3.89
CA LEU A 191 -27.72 -16.25 2.43
C LEU A 191 -29.01 -15.55 1.99
N GLY A 192 -28.88 -14.34 1.46
CA GLY A 192 -30.01 -13.51 1.02
C GLY A 192 -30.61 -14.00 -0.29
N ASN A 193 -31.60 -14.90 -0.22
CA ASN A 193 -32.25 -15.46 -1.41
C ASN A 193 -33.66 -14.87 -1.64
N LEU A 194 -34.00 -14.67 -2.91
CA LEU A 194 -35.33 -14.24 -3.36
C LEU A 194 -35.99 -15.40 -4.11
N VAL A 195 -37.22 -15.77 -3.76
CA VAL A 195 -37.99 -16.77 -4.50
C VAL A 195 -39.30 -16.17 -5.00
N ASP A 196 -39.46 -16.15 -6.31
CA ASP A 196 -40.62 -15.62 -7.04
C ASP A 196 -40.84 -16.36 -8.39
N SER A 197 -41.60 -15.78 -9.32
CA SER A 197 -41.90 -16.38 -10.63
C SER A 197 -40.73 -16.38 -11.64
N LYS A 198 -39.72 -15.53 -11.43
CA LYS A 198 -38.46 -15.49 -12.19
C LYS A 198 -37.37 -16.31 -11.48
N TYR A 199 -37.25 -16.13 -10.17
CA TYR A 199 -36.24 -16.71 -9.31
C TYR A 199 -36.84 -17.91 -8.56
N THR A 200 -36.77 -19.10 -9.17
CA THR A 200 -37.44 -20.30 -8.64
C THR A 200 -36.55 -21.20 -7.78
N GLY A 201 -35.25 -20.92 -7.69
CA GLY A 201 -34.30 -21.76 -6.95
C GLY A 201 -34.28 -21.49 -5.44
N VAL A 202 -34.48 -22.54 -4.64
CA VAL A 202 -34.20 -22.58 -3.20
C VAL A 202 -32.83 -23.22 -3.00
N TYR A 203 -31.97 -22.61 -2.18
CA TYR A 203 -30.71 -23.24 -1.76
C TYR A 203 -30.95 -24.08 -0.49
N HIS A 204 -30.81 -25.39 -0.60
CA HIS A 204 -30.78 -26.30 0.54
C HIS A 204 -29.33 -26.52 0.94
N ALA A 205 -28.96 -26.21 2.18
CA ALA A 205 -27.57 -26.17 2.60
C ALA A 205 -27.35 -26.79 4.00
N ASN A 206 -26.21 -27.46 4.14
CA ASN A 206 -25.70 -28.01 5.39
C ASN A 206 -24.34 -27.37 5.70
N LEU A 207 -24.15 -27.01 6.97
CA LEU A 207 -22.88 -26.54 7.52
C LEU A 207 -22.36 -27.60 8.50
N THR A 208 -21.20 -28.19 8.20
CA THR A 208 -20.61 -29.28 8.99
C THR A 208 -19.20 -28.91 9.43
N LEU A 209 -18.88 -29.18 10.69
CA LEU A 209 -17.54 -29.00 11.26
C LEU A 209 -16.87 -30.37 11.41
N HIS A 210 -15.66 -30.51 10.88
CA HIS A 210 -14.86 -31.73 10.95
C HIS A 210 -13.58 -31.46 11.75
N LEU A 211 -13.47 -32.08 12.93
CA LEU A 211 -12.35 -31.92 13.86
C LEU A 211 -11.42 -33.14 13.82
N TYR A 212 -10.13 -32.89 13.68
CA TYR A 212 -9.07 -33.90 13.75
C TYR A 212 -8.10 -33.54 14.87
N PHE A 213 -7.64 -34.54 15.62
CA PHE A 213 -6.91 -34.36 16.88
C PHE A 213 -5.50 -34.93 16.81
N HIS A 214 -4.58 -34.43 17.63
CA HIS A 214 -3.23 -34.97 17.75
C HIS A 214 -3.22 -36.31 18.51
N PRO A 215 -2.39 -37.29 18.11
CA PRO A 215 -2.10 -38.44 18.95
C PRO A 215 -1.28 -37.98 20.18
N ALA A 216 -1.65 -38.45 21.37
CA ALA A 216 -1.13 -37.91 22.62
C ALA A 216 0.21 -38.53 23.06
N PRO A 217 1.07 -37.79 23.80
CA PRO A 217 1.12 -36.33 23.96
C PRO A 217 2.22 -35.69 23.08
N PRO A 218 2.00 -34.52 22.47
CA PRO A 218 3.07 -33.79 21.78
C PRO A 218 4.08 -33.18 22.77
N PRO A 219 5.34 -32.96 22.38
CA PRO A 219 6.27 -32.14 23.16
C PRO A 219 5.80 -30.66 23.18
N PRO A 220 6.13 -29.90 24.24
CA PRO A 220 5.64 -28.54 24.40
C PRO A 220 6.25 -27.57 23.37
N LEU A 221 5.48 -27.26 22.33
CA LEU A 221 5.68 -26.08 21.49
C LEU A 221 4.85 -24.92 22.06
N PRO A 222 5.37 -23.68 22.08
CA PRO A 222 4.55 -22.49 22.33
C PRO A 222 3.39 -22.40 21.31
N PRO A 223 2.22 -21.85 21.68
CA PRO A 223 1.01 -21.97 20.89
C PRO A 223 1.12 -21.28 19.52
N GLN A 224 0.82 -22.04 18.47
CA GLN A 224 0.73 -21.53 17.09
C GLN A 224 -0.67 -20.95 16.77
N GLN A 225 -1.69 -21.39 17.51
CA GLN A 225 -3.07 -20.90 17.46
C GLN A 225 -3.28 -19.80 18.50
N ALA A 226 -4.28 -18.92 18.29
CA ALA A 226 -4.63 -17.86 19.24
C ALA A 226 -5.47 -18.39 20.42
N ASP A 227 -5.31 -17.74 21.58
CA ASP A 227 -5.96 -18.11 22.84
C ASP A 227 -7.36 -17.49 23.00
N LEU A 228 -7.67 -16.43 22.23
CA LEU A 228 -8.98 -15.78 22.16
C LEU A 228 -9.25 -15.22 20.75
N ILE A 229 -10.48 -15.35 20.25
CA ILE A 229 -10.94 -14.70 19.01
C ILE A 229 -11.99 -13.63 19.37
N VAL A 230 -11.77 -12.39 18.93
CA VAL A 230 -12.72 -11.28 19.14
C VAL A 230 -13.38 -10.88 17.81
N PRO A 231 -14.73 -10.96 17.68
CA PRO A 231 -15.44 -10.70 16.44
C PRO A 231 -15.69 -9.21 16.18
N ILE A 232 -15.23 -8.71 15.04
CA ILE A 232 -15.42 -7.32 14.59
C ILE A 232 -16.52 -7.26 13.51
N SER A 233 -17.72 -7.64 13.93
CA SER A 233 -18.95 -7.70 13.13
C SER A 233 -20.13 -7.00 13.83
N ARG A 234 -21.21 -6.74 13.10
CA ARG A 234 -22.48 -6.19 13.62
C ARG A 234 -23.20 -7.22 14.49
N SER A 235 -23.75 -6.76 15.60
CA SER A 235 -24.60 -7.58 16.49
C SER A 235 -25.98 -7.84 15.88
N LEU A 236 -26.54 -9.02 16.17
CA LEU A 236 -27.92 -9.37 15.86
C LEU A 236 -28.92 -8.66 16.81
N PRO A 237 -30.20 -8.47 16.42
CA PRO A 237 -30.81 -8.85 15.15
C PRO A 237 -30.55 -7.84 14.02
N LEU A 238 -30.39 -8.36 12.81
CA LEU A 238 -30.23 -7.60 11.55
C LEU A 238 -31.29 -8.08 10.54
N ASN A 239 -31.35 -7.46 9.35
CA ASN A 239 -32.09 -7.97 8.19
C ASN A 239 -31.15 -8.25 7.00
N ASP A 240 -29.91 -8.59 7.33
CA ASP A 240 -28.71 -8.64 6.51
C ASP A 240 -27.65 -9.51 7.24
N GLY A 241 -26.53 -9.83 6.60
CA GLY A 241 -25.39 -10.48 7.26
C GLY A 241 -24.76 -9.62 8.36
N GLN A 242 -23.90 -10.23 9.19
CA GLN A 242 -23.22 -9.51 10.27
C GLN A 242 -22.06 -8.62 9.77
N TRP A 243 -21.66 -8.76 8.51
CA TRP A 243 -20.72 -7.86 7.84
C TRP A 243 -21.16 -6.40 7.91
N PHE A 244 -20.18 -5.50 7.98
CA PHE A 244 -20.38 -4.11 7.59
C PHE A 244 -20.62 -4.00 6.09
N ALA A 245 -21.41 -3.03 5.67
CA ALA A 245 -21.72 -2.78 4.28
C ALA A 245 -21.34 -1.34 3.93
N ILE A 246 -20.13 -1.12 3.38
CA ILE A 246 -19.67 0.20 2.98
C ILE A 246 -20.50 0.68 1.78
N GLN A 247 -21.13 1.83 1.92
CA GLN A 247 -22.10 2.38 0.97
C GLN A 247 -21.50 3.34 -0.07
N ASN A 248 -20.27 3.82 0.11
CA ASN A 248 -19.55 4.69 -0.83
C ASN A 248 -18.10 4.98 -0.36
N ALA A 249 -17.32 5.67 -1.19
CA ALA A 249 -15.94 6.09 -0.98
C ALA A 249 -15.61 6.83 0.35
N THR A 250 -16.60 7.37 1.06
CA THR A 250 -16.42 8.14 2.31
C THR A 250 -16.97 7.43 3.54
N ASP A 251 -17.65 6.30 3.35
CA ASP A 251 -18.26 5.53 4.43
C ASP A 251 -17.21 4.68 5.17
N VAL A 252 -17.26 4.72 6.49
CA VAL A 252 -16.39 3.98 7.40
C VAL A 252 -17.27 3.31 8.45
N GLN A 253 -17.24 1.99 8.47
CA GLN A 253 -18.06 1.16 9.35
C GLN A 253 -17.15 0.36 10.28
N GLY A 254 -17.56 0.13 11.52
CA GLY A 254 -16.66 -0.43 12.52
C GLY A 254 -17.32 -0.82 13.83
N LYS A 255 -16.48 -1.22 14.79
CA LYS A 255 -16.89 -1.70 16.12
C LYS A 255 -15.93 -1.21 17.19
N LYS A 256 -16.48 -0.81 18.33
CA LYS A 256 -15.69 -0.56 19.55
C LYS A 256 -15.57 -1.83 20.38
N LEU A 257 -14.36 -2.13 20.85
CA LEU A 257 -14.06 -3.31 21.65
C LEU A 257 -12.82 -3.11 22.54
N THR A 258 -12.79 -3.80 23.67
CA THR A 258 -11.65 -3.81 24.61
C THR A 258 -10.74 -5.00 24.35
N ILE A 259 -9.42 -4.80 24.45
CA ILE A 259 -8.41 -5.86 24.37
C ILE A 259 -8.02 -6.29 25.80
N PRO A 260 -7.95 -7.60 26.11
CA PRO A 260 -7.48 -8.07 27.42
C PRO A 260 -6.08 -7.55 27.74
N SER A 261 -5.90 -7.01 28.94
CA SER A 261 -4.67 -6.33 29.35
C SER A 261 -3.42 -7.22 29.43
N ASN A 262 -3.55 -8.53 29.24
CA ASN A 262 -2.45 -9.50 29.17
C ASN A 262 -2.19 -10.04 27.75
N THR A 263 -2.72 -9.41 26.70
CA THR A 263 -2.48 -9.82 25.31
C THR A 263 -1.01 -9.58 24.91
N TYR A 264 -0.34 -10.58 24.31
CA TYR A 264 1.05 -10.47 23.84
C TYR A 264 1.24 -10.62 22.31
N ARG A 265 0.25 -11.16 21.59
CA ARG A 265 0.18 -11.13 20.11
C ARG A 265 -1.25 -10.83 19.66
N ALA A 266 -1.41 -10.14 18.54
CA ALA A 266 -2.69 -9.82 17.94
C ALA A 266 -2.60 -9.85 16.40
N VAL A 267 -3.45 -10.64 15.73
CA VAL A 267 -3.57 -10.70 14.27
C VAL A 267 -5.02 -10.48 13.88
N LEU A 268 -5.26 -9.55 12.97
CA LEU A 268 -6.58 -9.23 12.45
C LEU A 268 -6.74 -9.88 11.07
N GLU A 269 -7.56 -10.92 10.98
CA GLU A 269 -7.98 -11.54 9.72
C GLU A 269 -9.24 -10.83 9.23
N VAL A 270 -9.25 -10.34 7.99
CA VAL A 270 -10.39 -9.57 7.46
C VAL A 270 -10.92 -10.21 6.17
N PHE A 271 -12.23 -10.16 6.02
CA PHE A 271 -13.04 -10.75 4.96
C PHE A 271 -13.59 -9.64 4.07
N VAL A 272 -13.37 -9.73 2.76
CA VAL A 272 -13.71 -8.67 1.80
C VAL A 272 -14.45 -9.24 0.60
N SER A 273 -15.53 -8.58 0.19
CA SER A 273 -16.26 -8.89 -1.04
C SER A 273 -17.01 -7.67 -1.55
N PHE A 274 -17.07 -7.52 -2.87
CA PHE A 274 -17.54 -6.33 -3.58
C PHE A 274 -18.70 -6.66 -4.51
N HIS A 275 -19.73 -5.80 -4.55
CA HIS A 275 -21.03 -6.12 -5.17
C HIS A 275 -21.59 -4.92 -5.92
N SER A 276 -22.80 -5.08 -6.50
CA SER A 276 -23.52 -3.98 -7.17
C SER A 276 -22.67 -3.33 -8.28
N ASN A 277 -22.58 -2.00 -8.34
CA ASN A 277 -21.77 -1.29 -9.34
C ASN A 277 -20.26 -1.55 -9.19
N ASP A 278 -19.81 -2.14 -8.07
CA ASP A 278 -18.43 -2.56 -7.86
C ASP A 278 -18.19 -4.06 -8.07
N GLU A 279 -19.20 -4.87 -8.45
CA GLU A 279 -18.98 -6.29 -8.80
C GLU A 279 -17.89 -6.45 -9.88
N PHE A 280 -17.88 -5.53 -10.85
CA PHE A 280 -16.93 -5.48 -11.94
C PHE A 280 -15.93 -4.33 -11.81
N TRP A 281 -15.60 -3.89 -10.58
CA TRP A 281 -14.84 -2.66 -10.34
C TRP A 281 -13.60 -2.51 -11.22
N TYR A 282 -12.89 -3.59 -11.52
CA TYR A 282 -11.69 -3.65 -12.37
C TYR A 282 -11.92 -3.31 -13.86
N THR A 283 -13.18 -3.19 -14.28
CA THR A 283 -13.64 -2.81 -15.62
C THR A 283 -14.21 -1.38 -15.68
N ASN A 284 -14.48 -0.76 -14.52
CA ASN A 284 -15.19 0.52 -14.46
C ASN A 284 -14.35 1.66 -15.09
N PRO A 285 -14.90 2.44 -16.03
CA PRO A 285 -14.24 3.65 -16.50
C PRO A 285 -14.29 4.77 -15.43
N PRO A 286 -13.53 5.86 -15.63
CA PRO A 286 -13.63 7.06 -14.82
C PRO A 286 -14.96 7.81 -15.04
N ASN A 287 -15.30 8.68 -14.09
CA ASN A 287 -16.53 9.49 -14.16
C ASN A 287 -16.52 10.45 -15.36
N GLU A 288 -15.35 11.01 -15.74
CA GLU A 288 -15.27 11.95 -16.86
C GLU A 288 -15.66 11.33 -18.22
N TYR A 289 -15.36 10.04 -18.43
CA TYR A 289 -15.78 9.29 -19.62
C TYR A 289 -17.30 9.06 -19.64
N ILE A 290 -17.89 8.81 -18.47
CA ILE A 290 -19.33 8.58 -18.29
C ILE A 290 -20.09 9.89 -18.55
N GLU A 291 -19.63 10.99 -17.96
CA GLU A 291 -20.21 12.32 -18.11
C GLU A 291 -20.11 12.82 -19.56
N ALA A 292 -18.92 12.77 -20.17
CA ALA A 292 -18.70 13.27 -21.53
C ALA A 292 -19.47 12.47 -22.60
N ASN A 293 -19.76 11.19 -22.36
CA ASN A 293 -20.60 10.36 -23.23
C ASN A 293 -22.08 10.32 -22.81
N SER A 294 -22.47 11.02 -21.74
CA SER A 294 -23.84 11.00 -21.18
C SER A 294 -24.37 9.59 -20.86
N LEU A 295 -23.49 8.71 -20.37
CA LEU A 295 -23.81 7.31 -20.04
C LEU A 295 -24.54 7.23 -18.70
N SER A 296 -25.76 6.70 -18.67
CA SER A 296 -26.57 6.63 -17.43
C SER A 296 -26.44 5.33 -16.63
N ASN A 297 -25.93 4.26 -17.26
CA ASN A 297 -25.99 2.89 -16.75
C ASN A 297 -24.60 2.22 -16.67
N VAL A 298 -23.54 3.00 -16.52
CA VAL A 298 -22.15 2.50 -16.46
C VAL A 298 -21.55 2.84 -15.09
N PRO A 299 -21.11 1.85 -14.31
CA PRO A 299 -20.38 2.07 -13.07
C PRO A 299 -19.10 2.89 -13.23
N GLY A 300 -18.89 3.86 -12.34
CA GLY A 300 -17.77 4.80 -12.40
C GLY A 300 -16.68 4.61 -11.34
N ASN A 301 -16.19 5.75 -10.83
CA ASN A 301 -15.06 5.93 -9.90
C ASN A 301 -13.72 5.36 -10.38
N GLY A 302 -13.58 5.07 -11.68
CA GLY A 302 -12.40 4.41 -12.25
C GLY A 302 -12.26 2.98 -11.74
N ALA A 303 -11.35 2.21 -12.32
CA ALA A 303 -11.36 0.76 -12.11
C ALA A 303 -10.68 0.28 -10.81
N PHE A 304 -10.98 0.86 -9.64
CA PHE A 304 -10.40 0.41 -8.36
C PHE A 304 -11.09 0.83 -7.01
N ARG A 305 -11.04 -0.05 -5.97
CA ARG A 305 -11.65 0.03 -4.59
C ARG A 305 -10.88 -0.56 -3.35
N GLU A 306 -10.32 0.23 -2.41
CA GLU A 306 -9.42 -0.27 -1.33
C GLU A 306 -10.16 -0.49 -0.03
N VAL A 307 -9.97 -1.61 0.66
CA VAL A 307 -10.33 -1.73 2.07
C VAL A 307 -9.24 -1.12 2.96
N VAL A 308 -9.48 0.08 3.51
CA VAL A 308 -8.69 0.67 4.60
C VAL A 308 -9.07 -0.02 5.92
N VAL A 309 -8.10 -0.34 6.78
CA VAL A 309 -8.34 -0.84 8.15
C VAL A 309 -7.73 0.09 9.20
N LYS A 310 -8.54 0.55 10.15
CA LYS A 310 -8.20 1.50 11.21
C LYS A 310 -8.41 0.92 12.61
N VAL A 311 -7.63 1.40 13.58
CA VAL A 311 -7.87 1.25 15.02
C VAL A 311 -7.61 2.58 15.73
N ASN A 312 -8.62 3.20 16.33
CA ASN A 312 -8.54 4.56 16.92
C ASN A 312 -8.02 5.61 15.92
N ASP A 313 -8.59 5.62 14.71
CA ASP A 313 -8.16 6.39 13.54
C ASP A 313 -6.78 6.07 12.94
N ASP A 314 -5.85 5.48 13.69
CA ASP A 314 -4.60 4.92 13.14
C ASP A 314 -4.93 3.82 12.12
N ILE A 315 -4.43 3.92 10.90
CA ILE A 315 -4.60 2.89 9.87
C ILE A 315 -3.64 1.73 10.18
N VAL A 316 -4.13 0.65 10.78
CA VAL A 316 -3.31 -0.51 11.18
C VAL A 316 -2.98 -1.46 10.04
N GLY A 317 -3.76 -1.41 8.95
CA GLY A 317 -3.49 -2.19 7.75
C GLY A 317 -4.43 -1.84 6.60
N ALA A 318 -4.25 -2.47 5.44
CA ALA A 318 -5.20 -2.35 4.35
C ALA A 318 -5.31 -3.61 3.50
N ILE A 319 -6.43 -3.73 2.79
CA ILE A 319 -6.85 -4.94 2.09
C ILE A 319 -7.45 -4.66 0.72
N TRP A 320 -7.35 -5.70 -0.11
CA TRP A 320 -6.69 -5.57 -1.37
C TRP A 320 -6.99 -6.78 -2.21
N PRO A 321 -8.21 -6.81 -2.73
CA PRO A 321 -8.79 -8.07 -3.09
C PRO A 321 -8.07 -8.66 -4.29
N PHE A 322 -7.71 -9.95 -4.16
CA PHE A 322 -7.72 -10.81 -5.33
C PHE A 322 -9.03 -10.54 -6.08
N THR A 323 -8.93 -10.27 -7.38
CA THR A 323 -10.10 -9.96 -8.19
C THR A 323 -10.86 -11.25 -8.50
N VAL A 324 -11.58 -11.72 -7.49
CA VAL A 324 -12.59 -12.78 -7.56
C VAL A 324 -13.56 -12.40 -8.67
N ILE A 325 -13.85 -13.35 -9.54
CA ILE A 325 -14.98 -13.26 -10.47
C ILE A 325 -16.00 -14.28 -9.98
N TYR A 326 -17.16 -13.79 -9.57
CA TYR A 326 -18.26 -14.63 -9.07
C TYR A 326 -18.85 -15.52 -10.18
N THR A 327 -19.69 -16.49 -9.80
CA THR A 327 -20.08 -17.56 -10.74
C THR A 327 -20.97 -17.10 -11.90
N GLY A 328 -21.53 -15.89 -11.84
CA GLY A 328 -22.22 -15.21 -12.94
C GLY A 328 -21.38 -14.15 -13.68
N GLY A 329 -20.22 -13.76 -13.12
CA GLY A 329 -19.50 -12.55 -13.51
C GLY A 329 -18.85 -12.57 -14.91
N VAL A 330 -18.82 -11.41 -15.59
CA VAL A 330 -18.31 -11.18 -16.98
C VAL A 330 -19.07 -11.95 -18.05
N ASN A 331 -19.09 -13.28 -17.96
CA ASN A 331 -19.94 -14.16 -18.74
C ASN A 331 -20.20 -15.43 -17.90
N PRO A 332 -21.45 -15.67 -17.48
CA PRO A 332 -21.79 -16.74 -16.55
C PRO A 332 -21.45 -18.14 -17.08
N LEU A 333 -21.33 -18.33 -18.40
CA LEU A 333 -21.04 -19.63 -19.00
C LEU A 333 -19.58 -20.08 -18.81
N LEU A 334 -18.67 -19.17 -18.47
CA LEU A 334 -17.27 -19.45 -18.21
C LEU A 334 -17.10 -20.35 -16.98
N TRP A 335 -17.81 -20.06 -15.91
CA TRP A 335 -17.57 -20.59 -14.55
C TRP A 335 -18.28 -21.92 -14.28
N ARG A 336 -18.42 -22.76 -15.32
CA ARG A 336 -19.33 -23.92 -15.35
C ARG A 336 -18.64 -25.19 -15.89
N PRO A 337 -18.35 -26.22 -15.07
CA PRO A 337 -18.56 -26.34 -13.62
C PRO A 337 -17.37 -25.84 -12.78
N ILE A 338 -16.26 -25.45 -13.41
CA ILE A 338 -15.07 -24.91 -12.75
C ILE A 338 -15.33 -23.44 -12.46
N THR A 339 -15.45 -23.06 -11.19
CA THR A 339 -15.75 -21.67 -10.81
C THR A 339 -14.53 -20.75 -10.87
N GLY A 340 -14.73 -19.43 -10.80
CA GLY A 340 -13.63 -18.47 -10.74
C GLY A 340 -12.74 -18.69 -9.51
N ILE A 341 -11.43 -18.41 -9.61
CA ILE A 341 -10.52 -18.49 -8.44
C ILE A 341 -11.08 -17.69 -7.25
N GLY A 342 -11.17 -18.30 -6.07
CA GLY A 342 -11.59 -17.65 -4.83
C GLY A 342 -13.05 -17.20 -4.82
N SER A 343 -13.91 -17.79 -5.65
CA SER A 343 -15.34 -17.53 -5.67
C SER A 343 -16.10 -18.40 -4.66
N PHE A 344 -15.66 -19.64 -4.43
CA PHE A 344 -16.23 -20.49 -3.39
C PHE A 344 -15.56 -20.25 -2.04
N ASN A 345 -14.23 -20.26 -1.97
CA ASN A 345 -13.50 -19.89 -0.76
C ASN A 345 -12.92 -18.48 -0.94
N LEU A 346 -13.65 -17.44 -0.53
CA LEU A 346 -13.15 -16.07 -0.71
C LEU A 346 -11.85 -15.87 0.11
N PRO A 347 -10.79 -15.28 -0.48
CA PRO A 347 -9.56 -15.03 0.25
C PRO A 347 -9.79 -14.06 1.41
N THR A 348 -9.13 -14.34 2.53
CA THR A 348 -8.96 -13.41 3.64
C THR A 348 -7.52 -12.94 3.72
N TYR A 349 -7.30 -11.87 4.49
CA TYR A 349 -6.04 -11.15 4.51
C TYR A 349 -5.68 -10.85 5.96
N ASP A 350 -4.48 -11.28 6.36
CA ASP A 350 -3.98 -11.12 7.73
C ASP A 350 -3.19 -9.82 7.88
N ILE A 351 -3.46 -9.12 8.98
CA ILE A 351 -2.78 -7.90 9.42
C ILE A 351 -2.29 -8.15 10.85
N ASP A 352 -0.97 -8.27 11.10
CA ASP A 352 -0.47 -8.47 12.47
C ASP A 352 -0.41 -7.12 13.19
N ILE A 353 -1.39 -6.91 14.08
CA ILE A 353 -1.55 -5.68 14.87
C ILE A 353 -0.91 -5.78 16.26
N THR A 354 -0.14 -6.85 16.56
CA THR A 354 0.71 -6.96 17.75
C THR A 354 1.51 -5.68 18.02
N PRO A 355 2.07 -4.99 17.00
CA PRO A 355 2.72 -3.70 17.20
C PRO A 355 1.91 -2.65 17.96
N PHE A 356 0.60 -2.57 17.69
CA PHE A 356 -0.29 -1.56 18.24
C PHE A 356 -0.74 -1.85 19.67
N LEU A 357 -0.45 -3.04 20.22
CA LEU A 357 -0.95 -3.45 21.53
C LEU A 357 -0.65 -2.46 22.66
N CYS A 358 0.41 -1.65 22.61
CA CYS A 358 0.60 -0.61 23.64
C CYS A 358 -0.55 0.40 23.73
N LYS A 359 -1.20 0.71 22.60
CA LYS A 359 -2.34 1.63 22.51
C LYS A 359 -3.66 0.94 22.91
N LEU A 360 -3.65 -0.39 23.04
CA LEU A 360 -4.85 -1.23 23.20
C LEU A 360 -4.92 -1.98 24.55
N LEU A 361 -3.78 -2.14 25.24
CA LEU A 361 -3.65 -2.80 26.54
C LEU A 361 -4.02 -1.88 27.73
N ASP A 362 -4.76 -0.80 27.51
CA ASP A 362 -5.11 0.17 28.56
C ASP A 362 -6.42 -0.17 29.30
N GLY A 363 -7.22 -1.11 28.76
CA GLY A 363 -8.46 -1.59 29.34
C GLY A 363 -9.71 -0.78 28.99
N LYS A 364 -9.62 0.16 28.04
CA LYS A 364 -10.77 0.90 27.49
C LYS A 364 -11.29 0.25 26.20
N GLU A 365 -12.31 0.84 25.59
CA GLU A 365 -12.75 0.48 24.25
C GLU A 365 -11.90 1.18 23.19
N HIS A 366 -11.61 0.47 22.10
CA HIS A 366 -10.89 0.96 20.93
C HIS A 366 -11.74 0.76 19.67
N ASP A 367 -11.70 1.73 18.76
CA ASP A 367 -12.55 1.76 17.56
C ASP A 367 -11.87 1.09 16.37
N PHE A 368 -12.35 -0.08 15.96
CA PHE A 368 -11.86 -0.82 14.79
C PHE A 368 -12.75 -0.50 13.58
N GLY A 369 -12.23 0.30 12.65
CA GLY A 369 -12.97 0.83 11.52
C GLY A 369 -12.47 0.33 10.17
N PHE A 370 -13.38 0.13 9.22
CA PHE A 370 -13.12 -0.29 7.85
C PHE A 370 -13.80 0.69 6.89
N GLY A 371 -13.13 1.10 5.83
CA GLY A 371 -13.73 1.92 4.77
C GLY A 371 -13.26 1.46 3.41
N VAL A 372 -14.11 1.60 2.38
CA VAL A 372 -13.72 1.31 1.00
C VAL A 372 -13.52 2.56 0.18
N THR A 373 -12.29 2.80 -0.25
CA THR A 373 -11.95 4.01 -1.01
C THR A 373 -12.43 3.87 -2.46
N ASN A 374 -12.85 4.97 -3.10
CA ASN A 374 -13.56 5.00 -4.38
C ASN A 374 -14.82 4.11 -4.49
N ALA A 375 -15.29 3.45 -3.42
CA ALA A 375 -16.52 2.65 -3.47
C ALA A 375 -17.70 3.41 -4.10
N LEU A 376 -18.40 2.72 -5.00
CA LEU A 376 -19.69 3.15 -5.49
C LEU A 376 -20.74 2.77 -4.45
N ASP A 377 -21.04 1.48 -4.32
CA ASP A 377 -21.97 0.94 -3.33
C ASP A 377 -21.71 -0.55 -3.06
N VAL A 378 -22.06 -0.99 -1.84
CA VAL A 378 -22.08 -2.39 -1.36
C VAL A 378 -20.72 -3.11 -1.42
N TRP A 379 -19.81 -2.72 -0.54
CA TRP A 379 -18.69 -3.58 -0.12
C TRP A 379 -18.99 -4.20 1.23
N TYR A 380 -19.00 -5.53 1.31
CA TYR A 380 -19.12 -6.24 2.58
C TYR A 380 -17.74 -6.46 3.20
N ILE A 381 -17.59 -6.07 4.47
CA ILE A 381 -16.37 -6.23 5.26
C ILE A 381 -16.72 -6.84 6.61
N ASP A 382 -15.94 -7.80 7.07
CA ASP A 382 -16.00 -8.36 8.43
C ASP A 382 -14.57 -8.71 8.86
N ALA A 383 -14.31 -8.86 10.16
CA ALA A 383 -12.98 -9.23 10.63
C ALA A 383 -12.97 -9.94 11.98
N ASN A 384 -11.95 -10.78 12.18
CA ASN A 384 -11.70 -11.51 13.40
C ASN A 384 -10.33 -11.16 13.95
N LEU A 385 -10.31 -10.75 15.22
CA LEU A 385 -9.09 -10.42 15.92
C LEU A 385 -8.63 -11.61 16.75
N HIS A 386 -7.62 -12.31 16.23
CA HIS A 386 -6.92 -13.44 16.84
C HIS A 386 -5.93 -12.90 17.89
N LEU A 387 -6.14 -13.23 19.16
CA LEU A 387 -5.35 -12.74 20.29
C LEU A 387 -4.65 -13.87 21.04
N TRP A 388 -3.38 -13.67 21.40
CA TRP A 388 -2.61 -14.57 22.26
C TRP A 388 -2.42 -13.93 23.64
N LEU A 389 -2.66 -14.69 24.71
CA LEU A 389 -2.78 -14.19 26.07
C LEU A 389 -1.67 -14.72 26.99
N ASP A 390 -1.12 -13.83 27.82
CA ASP A 390 -0.11 -14.20 28.82
C ASP A 390 -0.80 -14.80 30.05
N HIS A 391 -0.80 -16.13 30.15
CA HIS A 391 -1.43 -16.84 31.26
C HIS A 391 -0.65 -16.76 32.59
N ASN A 392 0.57 -16.20 32.61
CA ASN A 392 1.34 -16.00 33.84
C ASN A 392 1.53 -14.52 34.20
N SER A 393 0.78 -13.60 33.58
CA SER A 393 0.69 -12.19 34.00
C SER A 393 -0.73 -11.65 33.86
N GLU A 394 -1.20 -10.91 34.87
CA GLU A 394 -2.46 -10.17 34.81
C GLU A 394 -2.39 -8.99 33.83
N LYS A 395 -1.18 -8.54 33.50
CA LYS A 395 -0.94 -7.46 32.55
C LYS A 395 0.35 -7.62 31.75
N THR A 396 0.26 -7.50 30.43
CA THR A 396 1.38 -7.24 29.53
C THR A 396 1.62 -5.74 29.43
N THR A 397 2.85 -5.35 29.11
CA THR A 397 3.18 -3.95 28.82
C THR A 397 3.74 -3.86 27.42
N GLY A 398 3.17 -2.98 26.60
CA GLY A 398 3.66 -2.71 25.26
C GLY A 398 4.37 -1.36 25.19
N SER A 399 5.20 -1.20 24.17
CA SER A 399 5.45 0.10 23.55
C SER A 399 5.29 -0.07 22.04
N LEU A 400 4.41 0.74 21.43
CA LEU A 400 4.38 0.94 19.99
C LEU A 400 5.68 1.65 19.69
N ILE A 401 6.59 0.85 19.17
CA ILE A 401 7.94 1.24 18.85
C ILE A 401 7.83 2.18 17.65
N SER A 402 7.46 1.65 16.48
CA SER A 402 7.34 2.45 15.27
C SER A 402 5.96 2.38 14.70
N TYR A 403 5.52 3.41 13.99
CA TYR A 403 4.35 3.34 13.14
C TYR A 403 4.45 4.35 12.00
N GLU A 404 3.92 3.99 10.84
CA GLU A 404 3.69 4.86 9.70
C GLU A 404 2.60 4.23 8.83
N ALA A 405 1.47 4.92 8.68
CA ALA A 405 0.44 4.58 7.70
C ALA A 405 0.36 5.66 6.63
N SER A 406 1.17 5.44 5.62
CA SER A 406 1.28 6.25 4.44
C SER A 406 -0.05 6.26 3.67
N GLY A 407 -0.41 7.42 3.14
CA GLY A 407 -1.70 7.75 2.53
C GLY A 407 -2.17 7.13 1.21
N LEU A 408 -3.06 7.82 0.49
CA LEU A 408 -4.07 7.21 -0.37
C LEU A 408 -3.84 7.40 -1.89
N VAL A 409 -2.71 6.89 -2.36
CA VAL A 409 -2.06 7.00 -3.69
C VAL A 409 -2.73 6.43 -4.94
N LEU A 410 -3.17 7.26 -5.90
CA LEU A 410 -3.76 6.82 -7.17
C LEU A 410 -3.59 8.02 -8.25
N ASN A 411 -3.37 7.80 -9.58
CA ASN A 411 -3.53 8.81 -10.69
C ASN A 411 -4.21 8.32 -12.06
N VAL A 412 -5.36 8.85 -12.60
CA VAL A 412 -6.16 8.37 -13.83
C VAL A 412 -6.03 9.33 -15.04
N ASP A 413 -5.66 8.81 -16.21
CA ASP A 413 -6.07 9.34 -17.54
C ASP A 413 -7.36 8.63 -17.91
N SER A 414 -8.18 9.40 -18.58
CA SER A 414 -8.94 8.93 -19.70
C SER A 414 -8.29 9.31 -21.05
N GLY A 415 -8.47 8.45 -22.05
CA GLY A 415 -7.85 8.59 -23.36
C GLY A 415 -8.87 8.34 -24.45
N PHE A 416 -9.96 9.11 -24.46
CA PHE A 416 -11.17 8.75 -25.20
C PHE A 416 -11.65 9.81 -26.21
N SER A 417 -12.44 9.35 -27.16
CA SER A 417 -13.12 10.15 -28.19
C SER A 417 -14.46 9.48 -28.50
N GLY A 418 -15.54 9.93 -27.85
CA GLY A 418 -16.79 9.18 -27.81
C GLY A 418 -16.64 7.90 -26.97
N LEU A 419 -17.25 6.81 -27.40
CA LEU A 419 -17.27 5.53 -26.68
C LEU A 419 -15.99 4.68 -26.85
N ASP A 420 -14.98 5.19 -27.57
CA ASP A 420 -13.67 4.53 -27.72
C ASP A 420 -12.62 5.28 -26.92
N GLY A 421 -11.80 4.56 -26.16
CA GLY A 421 -10.74 5.17 -25.35
C GLY A 421 -10.00 4.22 -24.40
N GLN A 422 -9.01 4.77 -23.69
CA GLN A 422 -8.08 4.01 -22.85
C GLN A 422 -7.95 4.63 -21.44
N PHE A 423 -7.56 3.80 -20.45
CA PHE A 423 -7.30 4.15 -19.04
C PHE A 423 -6.22 3.18 -18.48
N VAL A 424 -4.95 3.58 -18.17
CA VAL A 424 -3.82 2.63 -17.88
C VAL A 424 -3.02 2.82 -16.57
N THR A 425 -3.39 2.09 -15.53
CA THR A 425 -3.60 2.75 -14.24
C THR A 425 -3.39 1.81 -13.04
N SER A 426 -2.81 2.26 -11.92
CA SER A 426 -2.53 1.39 -10.74
C SER A 426 -3.12 1.79 -9.38
N ALA A 427 -2.38 2.19 -8.32
CA ALA A 427 -2.73 2.58 -6.90
C ALA A 427 -2.05 1.94 -5.62
N SER A 428 -1.53 2.74 -4.68
CA SER A 428 -0.31 2.36 -3.93
C SER A 428 -0.26 2.66 -2.42
N ARG A 429 -0.27 1.71 -1.48
CA ARG A 429 -0.15 2.12 -0.06
C ARG A 429 0.88 1.37 0.72
N HIS A 430 1.42 2.06 1.72
CA HIS A 430 2.49 1.70 2.62
C HIS A 430 2.04 1.83 4.10
N ILE A 431 1.70 0.78 4.84
CA ILE A 431 1.46 0.80 6.32
C ILE A 431 2.56 0.04 7.08
N SER A 432 2.86 0.32 8.34
CA SER A 432 3.82 -0.49 9.13
C SER A 432 3.76 -0.12 10.59
N ALA A 433 4.00 -1.09 11.46
CA ALA A 433 4.31 -0.83 12.84
C ALA A 433 5.29 -1.84 13.46
N THR A 434 6.07 -1.39 14.44
CA THR A 434 6.78 -2.27 15.39
C THR A 434 6.18 -2.04 16.75
N GLY A 435 6.00 -3.09 17.54
CA GLY A 435 5.79 -2.97 18.97
C GLY A 435 6.71 -3.92 19.72
N LEU A 436 7.23 -3.46 20.84
CA LEU A 436 7.64 -4.36 21.90
C LEU A 436 6.38 -4.73 22.69
N VAL A 437 6.21 -6.00 23.01
CA VAL A 437 5.35 -6.46 24.10
C VAL A 437 6.17 -7.26 25.09
N LYS A 438 5.99 -6.93 26.37
CA LYS A 438 6.62 -7.57 27.52
C LYS A 438 5.58 -8.41 28.24
N SER A 439 5.88 -9.70 28.34
CA SER A 439 5.07 -10.74 28.98
C SER A 439 5.95 -11.58 29.93
N SER A 440 5.34 -12.53 30.64
CA SER A 440 6.03 -13.55 31.44
C SER A 440 6.99 -14.40 30.59
N TYR A 441 6.70 -14.56 29.29
CA TYR A 441 7.54 -15.24 28.32
C TYR A 441 8.76 -14.40 27.86
N GLY A 442 8.84 -13.15 28.31
CA GLY A 442 9.94 -12.22 28.05
C GLY A 442 9.53 -11.02 27.19
N GLU A 443 10.53 -10.36 26.61
CA GLU A 443 10.35 -9.20 25.75
C GLU A 443 10.39 -9.60 24.27
N VAL A 444 9.24 -9.50 23.60
CA VAL A 444 9.04 -9.84 22.19
C VAL A 444 8.81 -8.56 21.37
N THR A 445 9.65 -8.33 20.37
CA THR A 445 9.41 -7.26 19.39
C THR A 445 8.75 -7.92 18.20
N THR A 446 7.47 -7.60 17.99
CA THR A 446 6.73 -7.97 16.80
C THR A 446 6.63 -6.76 15.89
N ASN A 447 6.73 -7.04 14.61
CA ASN A 447 7.40 -6.19 13.67
C ASN A 447 6.60 -6.48 12.36
N PHE A 448 5.85 -5.49 11.89
CA PHE A 448 4.87 -5.54 10.80
C PHE A 448 5.08 -4.36 9.83
N TYR A 449 5.02 -4.61 8.52
CA TYR A 449 5.34 -3.72 7.41
C TYR A 449 4.20 -3.91 6.42
N GLN A 450 4.00 -3.01 5.48
CA GLN A 450 2.96 -3.10 4.46
C GLN A 450 3.32 -2.10 3.35
N ARG A 451 3.60 -2.54 2.13
CA ARG A 451 3.14 -1.93 0.86
C ARG A 451 3.07 -2.98 -0.18
N PHE A 452 2.14 -2.78 -1.08
CA PHE A 452 1.62 -3.77 -2.00
C PHE A 452 1.16 -2.73 -3.25
N SER A 453 1.00 -3.06 -4.58
CA SER A 453 1.30 -2.28 -5.86
C SER A 453 0.78 -2.77 -7.29
N TYR A 454 -0.47 -2.63 -7.78
CA TYR A 454 -0.95 -3.23 -9.09
C TYR A 454 -0.63 -2.53 -10.44
N VAL A 455 -1.05 -3.12 -11.59
CA VAL A 455 -1.23 -2.51 -12.94
C VAL A 455 -2.71 -2.63 -13.38
N ASN A 456 -3.30 -1.76 -14.22
CA ASN A 456 -4.51 -2.06 -15.03
C ASN A 456 -4.70 -1.13 -16.27
N SER A 457 -4.52 -1.68 -17.48
CA SER A 457 -4.95 -1.06 -18.74
C SER A 457 -6.38 -1.48 -19.12
N ASN A 458 -7.35 -0.58 -19.03
CA ASN A 458 -8.72 -0.72 -19.51
C ASN A 458 -8.89 0.05 -20.84
N VAL A 459 -9.42 -0.59 -21.89
CA VAL A 459 -9.51 -0.02 -23.25
C VAL A 459 -10.84 -0.37 -23.90
N TYR A 460 -11.62 0.63 -24.30
CA TYR A 460 -12.83 0.50 -25.11
C TYR A 460 -12.54 0.82 -26.57
N SER A 461 -13.16 0.07 -27.48
CA SER A 461 -12.94 0.20 -28.93
C SER A 461 -14.17 -0.24 -29.74
N LYS A 462 -14.25 0.21 -31.00
CA LYS A 462 -15.36 -0.02 -31.94
C LYS A 462 -16.68 0.59 -31.43
N ASN A 463 -16.66 1.88 -31.15
CA ASN A 463 -17.74 2.62 -30.49
C ASN A 463 -18.23 1.93 -29.20
N GLY A 464 -17.30 1.56 -28.33
CA GLY A 464 -17.55 0.91 -27.03
C GLY A 464 -17.97 -0.56 -27.07
N SER A 465 -18.18 -1.15 -28.26
CA SER A 465 -18.64 -2.55 -28.39
C SER A 465 -17.60 -3.61 -28.02
N VAL A 466 -16.32 -3.23 -27.86
CA VAL A 466 -15.24 -4.12 -27.38
C VAL A 466 -14.49 -3.46 -26.23
N GLN A 467 -14.32 -4.18 -25.13
CA GLN A 467 -13.54 -3.75 -23.97
C GLN A 467 -12.38 -4.73 -23.69
N VAL A 468 -11.22 -4.20 -23.30
CA VAL A 468 -10.02 -4.98 -22.93
C VAL A 468 -9.41 -4.44 -21.64
N VAL A 469 -9.34 -5.26 -20.60
CA VAL A 469 -8.69 -4.99 -19.32
C VAL A 469 -7.43 -5.85 -19.20
N ASN A 470 -6.31 -5.27 -18.74
CA ASN A 470 -5.07 -5.98 -18.47
C ASN A 470 -4.43 -5.46 -17.17
N GLN A 471 -4.61 -6.20 -16.09
CA GLN A 471 -4.30 -5.87 -14.69
C GLN A 471 -3.23 -6.80 -14.08
N THR A 472 -2.48 -6.34 -13.06
CA THR A 472 -1.50 -7.19 -12.33
C THR A 472 -1.25 -6.73 -10.89
N ILE A 473 -1.90 -7.39 -9.92
CA ILE A 473 -1.53 -7.36 -8.49
C ILE A 473 -0.22 -8.18 -8.28
N ASP A 474 0.51 -8.00 -7.19
CA ASP A 474 1.88 -8.48 -6.85
C ASP A 474 2.09 -8.50 -5.29
N ALA A 475 0.99 -8.71 -4.55
CA ALA A 475 0.81 -8.79 -3.08
C ALA A 475 1.92 -9.46 -2.23
N LYS A 476 2.57 -8.79 -1.27
CA LYS A 476 3.65 -9.33 -0.40
C LYS A 476 3.60 -9.07 1.14
N SER A 477 2.84 -9.87 1.92
CA SER A 477 2.65 -9.79 3.40
C SER A 477 3.85 -10.26 4.27
N GLY A 478 3.71 -10.27 5.61
CA GLY A 478 4.58 -10.98 6.55
C GLY A 478 4.45 -10.66 8.06
N VAL A 479 5.25 -11.29 8.93
CA VAL A 479 5.39 -10.97 10.39
C VAL A 479 6.74 -11.42 10.97
N PHE A 480 7.52 -10.51 11.58
CA PHE A 480 8.75 -10.88 12.31
C PHE A 480 8.57 -10.69 13.80
N ALA A 481 8.94 -11.71 14.56
CA ALA A 481 9.02 -11.64 16.01
C ALA A 481 10.38 -12.18 16.46
N LYS A 482 11.06 -11.45 17.36
CA LYS A 482 12.26 -11.96 18.05
C LYS A 482 12.10 -11.80 19.55
N ASP A 483 12.78 -12.64 20.33
CA ASP A 483 13.04 -12.42 21.76
C ASP A 483 14.48 -11.89 21.95
N ALA A 484 15.02 -11.89 23.17
CA ALA A 484 16.39 -11.45 23.44
C ALA A 484 17.47 -12.50 23.09
N LEU A 485 17.06 -13.72 22.71
CA LEU A 485 17.92 -14.90 22.51
C LEU A 485 17.82 -15.46 21.07
N ALA A 486 16.68 -15.28 20.39
CA ALA A 486 16.40 -15.85 19.08
C ALA A 486 15.32 -15.09 18.28
N VAL A 487 15.34 -15.26 16.96
CA VAL A 487 14.18 -14.96 16.10
C VAL A 487 13.10 -16.04 16.35
N LEU A 488 11.96 -15.62 16.91
CA LEU A 488 10.80 -16.45 17.21
C LEU A 488 10.03 -16.83 15.95
N LEU A 489 9.72 -15.84 15.11
CA LEU A 489 8.87 -15.94 13.91
C LEU A 489 9.41 -15.01 12.81
N SER A 490 9.25 -15.38 11.55
CA SER A 490 9.79 -14.64 10.39
C SER A 490 9.11 -15.13 9.11
N GLU A 491 7.85 -14.72 8.87
CA GLU A 491 6.99 -15.14 7.72
C GLU A 491 6.90 -14.06 6.60
N ASP A 492 7.48 -14.22 5.40
CA ASP A 492 7.39 -13.23 4.26
C ASP A 492 6.59 -13.89 3.13
N LEU A 493 5.51 -13.22 2.74
CA LEU A 493 4.56 -13.63 1.71
C LEU A 493 4.79 -12.79 0.44
N HIS A 494 4.55 -13.35 -0.75
CA HIS A 494 4.65 -12.72 -2.07
C HIS A 494 3.71 -13.41 -3.08
N GLN A 495 2.41 -13.13 -2.95
CA GLN A 495 1.31 -13.20 -3.91
C GLN A 495 1.48 -12.29 -5.15
N ILE A 496 0.82 -12.60 -6.26
CA ILE A 496 0.75 -11.79 -7.50
C ILE A 496 -0.54 -12.18 -8.21
N PHE A 497 -1.41 -11.21 -8.48
CA PHE A 497 -2.69 -11.42 -9.17
C PHE A 497 -2.81 -10.70 -10.54
N PRO A 498 -2.20 -11.25 -11.61
CA PRO A 498 -2.50 -10.90 -12.99
C PRO A 498 -3.96 -11.25 -13.35
N LEU A 499 -4.63 -10.32 -14.02
CA LEU A 499 -5.97 -10.45 -14.59
C LEU A 499 -5.95 -9.86 -16.00
N TYR A 500 -6.58 -10.52 -16.96
CA TYR A 500 -6.86 -9.99 -18.29
C TYR A 500 -8.31 -10.33 -18.64
N VAL A 501 -9.07 -9.36 -19.12
CA VAL A 501 -10.43 -9.55 -19.61
C VAL A 501 -10.53 -8.94 -21.01
N TYR A 502 -11.20 -9.64 -21.90
CA TYR A 502 -11.69 -9.12 -23.16
C TYR A 502 -13.19 -9.42 -23.22
N THR A 503 -13.99 -8.43 -23.57
CA THR A 503 -15.40 -8.60 -23.93
C THR A 503 -15.64 -7.94 -25.28
N GLY A 504 -16.61 -8.45 -26.04
CA GLY A 504 -17.02 -7.81 -27.30
C GLY A 504 -18.41 -8.23 -27.71
N THR A 505 -19.26 -7.28 -28.11
CA THR A 505 -20.60 -7.57 -28.65
C THR A 505 -20.58 -7.76 -30.16
N SER A 506 -21.48 -8.61 -30.65
CA SER A 506 -21.80 -8.79 -32.07
C SER A 506 -23.28 -9.13 -32.24
N ASP A 507 -23.77 -9.14 -33.48
CA ASP A 507 -25.11 -9.62 -33.85
C ASP A 507 -26.26 -8.91 -33.11
N GLU A 508 -26.12 -7.59 -32.94
CA GLU A 508 -27.02 -6.73 -32.16
C GLU A 508 -28.26 -6.34 -32.98
N GLU A 509 -29.42 -6.92 -32.62
CA GLU A 509 -30.73 -6.67 -33.21
C GLU A 509 -31.79 -6.47 -32.10
N ASP A 510 -32.41 -5.28 -32.03
CA ASP A 510 -33.34 -4.85 -30.99
C ASP A 510 -32.79 -5.10 -29.55
N ASP A 511 -33.41 -6.02 -28.80
CA ASP A 511 -33.01 -6.41 -27.43
C ASP A 511 -32.10 -7.67 -27.41
N GLU A 512 -31.51 -8.07 -28.53
CA GLU A 512 -30.74 -9.32 -28.68
C GLU A 512 -29.31 -9.06 -29.18
N TYR A 513 -28.31 -9.65 -28.52
CA TYR A 513 -26.88 -9.55 -28.89
C TYR A 513 -26.10 -10.82 -28.51
N THR A 514 -24.95 -11.03 -29.15
CA THR A 514 -23.94 -12.01 -28.77
C THR A 514 -22.82 -11.31 -27.99
N LEU A 515 -22.56 -11.70 -26.74
CA LEU A 515 -21.34 -11.31 -26.02
C LEU A 515 -20.28 -12.40 -26.16
N ILE A 516 -19.14 -12.04 -26.78
CA ILE A 516 -17.90 -12.82 -26.77
C ILE A 516 -17.08 -12.41 -25.54
N SER A 517 -16.47 -13.38 -24.86
CA SER A 517 -15.71 -13.13 -23.63
C SER A 517 -14.46 -13.99 -23.57
N TYR A 518 -13.35 -13.42 -23.09
CA TYR A 518 -12.10 -14.12 -22.83
C TYR A 518 -11.46 -13.56 -21.57
N VAL A 519 -11.17 -14.42 -20.60
CA VAL A 519 -10.64 -14.05 -19.28
C VAL A 519 -9.38 -14.87 -18.99
N LYS A 520 -8.38 -14.25 -18.38
CA LYS A 520 -7.29 -14.92 -17.67
C LYS A 520 -7.18 -14.30 -16.28
N LEU A 521 -7.06 -15.10 -15.24
CA LEU A 521 -6.74 -14.63 -13.88
C LEU A 521 -5.82 -15.63 -13.20
N SER A 522 -4.94 -15.17 -12.31
CA SER A 522 -4.07 -16.08 -11.58
C SER A 522 -3.67 -15.57 -10.21
N VAL A 523 -3.38 -16.49 -9.28
CA VAL A 523 -2.68 -16.25 -8.01
C VAL A 523 -1.29 -16.87 -8.12
N ASN A 524 -0.24 -16.08 -7.98
CA ASN A 524 1.14 -16.57 -7.93
C ASN A 524 1.77 -16.14 -6.61
N GLU A 525 1.85 -17.05 -5.65
CA GLU A 525 2.25 -16.78 -4.27
C GLU A 525 3.56 -17.48 -3.92
N LYS A 526 4.25 -16.94 -2.91
CA LYS A 526 5.38 -17.52 -2.20
C LYS A 526 5.29 -17.12 -0.75
N GLU A 527 5.32 -18.06 0.18
CA GLU A 527 5.42 -17.77 1.60
C GLU A 527 6.70 -18.37 2.17
N THR A 528 7.27 -17.76 3.20
CA THR A 528 8.51 -18.21 3.84
C THR A 528 8.50 -17.92 5.32
N SER A 529 8.15 -18.89 6.18
CA SER A 529 8.28 -18.75 7.63
C SER A 529 9.62 -19.28 8.16
N GLY A 530 10.11 -18.72 9.27
CA GLY A 530 11.38 -19.12 9.85
C GLY A 530 11.57 -18.59 11.26
N GLY A 531 11.91 -19.44 12.23
CA GLY A 531 11.77 -19.03 13.63
C GLY A 531 12.47 -19.94 14.61
N LYS A 532 11.95 -19.92 15.84
CA LYS A 532 12.15 -20.91 16.90
C LYS A 532 11.26 -22.14 16.64
N MET A 533 10.20 -21.96 15.85
CA MET A 533 9.27 -23.00 15.39
C MET A 533 9.70 -23.73 14.09
N GLY A 534 10.93 -23.51 13.60
CA GLY A 534 11.48 -24.19 12.42
C GLY A 534 11.63 -23.28 11.19
N PHE A 535 11.48 -23.84 9.99
CA PHE A 535 11.46 -23.13 8.70
C PHE A 535 10.41 -23.74 7.80
N SER A 536 9.56 -22.91 7.20
CA SER A 536 8.63 -23.27 6.15
C SER A 536 8.92 -22.49 4.87
N PHE A 537 8.53 -23.07 3.74
CA PHE A 537 8.45 -22.37 2.47
C PHE A 537 7.23 -22.92 1.74
N ASN A 538 6.50 -22.06 1.03
CA ASN A 538 5.60 -22.49 -0.01
C ASN A 538 5.70 -21.57 -1.24
N SER A 539 5.17 -22.06 -2.36
CA SER A 539 4.85 -21.25 -3.52
C SER A 539 3.70 -21.87 -4.30
N LEU A 540 2.64 -21.10 -4.46
CA LEU A 540 1.47 -21.43 -5.26
C LEU A 540 1.52 -20.71 -6.61
N ARG A 541 1.04 -21.38 -7.66
CA ARG A 541 0.68 -20.81 -8.95
C ARG A 541 -0.65 -21.42 -9.36
N ASN A 542 -1.74 -20.69 -9.15
CA ASN A 542 -3.08 -21.03 -9.61
C ASN A 542 -3.40 -20.12 -10.79
N ALA A 543 -3.45 -20.63 -12.01
CA ALA A 543 -3.71 -19.83 -13.21
C ALA A 543 -4.90 -20.38 -13.99
N GLN A 544 -5.89 -19.53 -14.23
CA GLN A 544 -7.15 -19.87 -14.89
C GLN A 544 -7.29 -19.04 -16.17
N SER A 545 -7.74 -19.67 -17.25
CA SER A 545 -8.10 -19.01 -18.51
C SER A 545 -9.41 -19.56 -19.02
N ALA A 546 -10.37 -18.67 -19.25
CA ALA A 546 -11.71 -18.98 -19.68
C ALA A 546 -12.05 -18.24 -20.97
N HIS A 547 -12.86 -18.83 -21.85
CA HIS A 547 -13.40 -18.16 -23.02
C HIS A 547 -14.77 -18.70 -23.41
N GLY A 548 -15.57 -17.88 -24.08
CA GLY A 548 -16.92 -18.27 -24.44
C GLY A 548 -17.67 -17.21 -25.24
N SER A 549 -18.89 -17.56 -25.63
CA SER A 549 -19.86 -16.64 -26.20
C SER A 549 -21.25 -16.94 -25.63
N MET A 550 -21.98 -15.90 -25.24
CA MET A 550 -23.38 -16.02 -24.82
C MET A 550 -24.28 -15.16 -25.69
N LYS A 551 -25.43 -15.69 -26.11
CA LYS A 551 -26.47 -14.90 -26.75
C LYS A 551 -27.48 -14.46 -25.69
N VAL A 552 -27.66 -13.15 -25.57
CA VAL A 552 -28.52 -12.50 -24.58
C VAL A 552 -29.71 -11.91 -25.32
N LYS A 553 -30.93 -12.14 -24.83
CA LYS A 553 -32.16 -11.49 -25.30
C LYS A 553 -32.93 -10.93 -24.12
N LYS A 554 -33.23 -9.63 -24.10
CA LYS A 554 -33.94 -8.95 -23.00
C LYS A 554 -33.34 -9.26 -21.62
N ASN A 555 -32.02 -9.13 -21.52
CA ASN A 555 -31.22 -9.43 -20.31
C ASN A 555 -31.37 -10.86 -19.76
N LEU A 556 -31.68 -11.83 -20.63
CA LEU A 556 -31.64 -13.26 -20.33
C LEU A 556 -30.71 -13.98 -21.31
N VAL A 557 -29.82 -14.82 -20.78
CA VAL A 557 -29.02 -15.74 -21.61
C VAL A 557 -29.94 -16.79 -22.23
N VAL A 558 -30.07 -16.77 -23.56
CA VAL A 558 -30.92 -17.71 -24.33
C VAL A 558 -30.13 -18.85 -24.97
N GLY A 559 -28.80 -18.70 -25.08
CA GLY A 559 -27.90 -19.75 -25.56
C GLY A 559 -26.43 -19.33 -25.42
N GLY A 560 -25.51 -20.24 -25.71
CA GLY A 560 -24.07 -19.95 -25.68
C GLY A 560 -23.19 -21.15 -25.36
N LEU A 561 -21.90 -20.91 -25.29
CA LEU A 561 -20.85 -21.85 -24.92
C LEU A 561 -19.82 -21.15 -24.02
N GLY A 562 -19.25 -21.91 -23.07
CA GLY A 562 -18.13 -21.47 -22.24
C GLY A 562 -17.15 -22.62 -22.00
N GLU A 563 -15.87 -22.27 -21.91
CA GLU A 563 -14.74 -23.18 -21.79
C GLU A 563 -13.71 -22.60 -20.81
N THR A 564 -13.31 -23.39 -19.81
CA THR A 564 -12.35 -22.96 -18.78
C THR A 564 -11.24 -23.98 -18.63
N HIS A 565 -9.99 -23.51 -18.56
CA HIS A 565 -8.81 -24.28 -18.20
C HIS A 565 -8.19 -23.65 -16.95
N GLN A 566 -7.87 -24.45 -15.96
CA GLN A 566 -7.18 -24.02 -14.75
C GLN A 566 -6.01 -24.94 -14.43
N ALA A 567 -4.85 -24.33 -14.18
CA ALA A 567 -3.61 -24.99 -13.82
C ALA A 567 -3.17 -24.50 -12.44
N TYR A 568 -3.43 -25.33 -11.42
CA TYR A 568 -3.00 -25.15 -10.05
C TYR A 568 -1.68 -25.89 -9.80
N LYS A 569 -0.73 -25.24 -9.12
CA LYS A 569 0.52 -25.86 -8.67
C LYS A 569 1.03 -25.23 -7.37
N TYR A 570 1.10 -26.03 -6.31
CA TYR A 570 1.67 -25.71 -5.01
C TYR A 570 2.99 -26.49 -4.80
N VAL A 571 4.01 -25.83 -4.27
CA VAL A 571 5.27 -26.45 -3.83
C VAL A 571 5.64 -25.87 -2.47
N GLY A 572 5.67 -26.67 -1.42
CA GLY A 572 6.09 -26.24 -0.09
C GLY A 572 6.76 -27.31 0.76
N THR A 573 7.05 -26.96 2.01
CA THR A 573 7.72 -27.83 3.00
C THR A 573 6.82 -28.93 3.55
N ASP A 574 5.50 -28.78 3.46
CA ASP A 574 4.52 -29.80 3.81
C ASP A 574 4.20 -30.76 2.63
N GLY A 575 4.47 -30.35 1.39
CA GLY A 575 4.37 -31.19 0.20
C GLY A 575 4.29 -30.43 -1.12
N CYS A 576 3.98 -31.15 -2.19
CA CYS A 576 3.57 -30.58 -3.47
C CYS A 576 2.11 -30.95 -3.73
N TYR A 577 1.42 -30.11 -4.50
CA TYR A 577 0.19 -30.50 -5.20
C TYR A 577 0.14 -29.84 -6.57
N PHE A 578 -0.44 -30.50 -7.56
CA PHE A 578 -0.86 -29.85 -8.80
C PHE A 578 -2.25 -30.35 -9.22
N ARG A 579 -2.96 -29.54 -10.00
CA ARG A 579 -4.20 -29.91 -10.72
C ARG A 579 -4.33 -29.09 -12.01
N ASP A 580 -4.28 -29.75 -13.17
CA ASP A 580 -4.65 -29.18 -14.47
C ASP A 580 -6.03 -29.72 -14.86
N VAL A 581 -7.03 -28.86 -14.93
CA VAL A 581 -8.42 -29.24 -15.16
C VAL A 581 -9.06 -28.34 -16.21
N ARG A 582 -9.88 -28.93 -17.08
CA ARG A 582 -10.49 -28.28 -18.24
C ARG A 582 -11.96 -28.63 -18.36
N SER A 583 -12.80 -27.66 -18.65
CA SER A 583 -14.21 -27.86 -18.95
C SER A 583 -14.64 -27.17 -20.25
N LYS A 584 -15.71 -27.69 -20.83
CA LYS A 584 -16.46 -27.11 -21.94
C LYS A 584 -17.93 -27.40 -21.75
N ASN A 585 -18.76 -26.36 -21.72
CA ASN A 585 -20.23 -26.46 -21.65
C ASN A 585 -20.69 -27.47 -20.58
N TYR A 586 -20.42 -27.16 -19.30
CA TYR A 586 -20.69 -28.01 -18.11
C TYR A 586 -19.93 -29.35 -18.03
N THR A 587 -19.21 -29.77 -19.07
CA THR A 587 -18.51 -31.07 -19.10
C THR A 587 -17.04 -30.88 -18.75
N VAL A 588 -16.53 -31.59 -17.75
CA VAL A 588 -15.08 -31.68 -17.52
C VAL A 588 -14.46 -32.58 -18.60
N LEU A 589 -13.54 -32.02 -19.38
CA LEU A 589 -12.86 -32.70 -20.49
C LEU A 589 -11.59 -33.45 -20.03
N SER A 590 -10.92 -32.91 -19.01
CA SER A 590 -9.74 -33.51 -18.39
C SER A 590 -9.57 -32.95 -16.98
N ASP A 591 -9.18 -33.80 -16.03
CA ASP A 591 -8.75 -33.40 -14.69
C ASP A 591 -7.53 -34.26 -14.33
N GLN A 592 -6.37 -33.64 -14.15
CA GLN A 592 -5.10 -34.30 -13.84
C GLN A 592 -4.51 -33.67 -12.59
N SER A 593 -4.46 -34.42 -11.49
CA SER A 593 -3.86 -33.95 -10.23
C SER A 593 -2.88 -34.94 -9.63
N GLY A 594 -2.04 -34.45 -8.71
CA GLY A 594 -1.10 -35.31 -7.98
C GLY A 594 -0.13 -34.56 -7.07
N ASP A 595 0.50 -35.30 -6.16
CA ASP A 595 1.30 -34.76 -5.06
C ASP A 595 2.81 -34.66 -5.36
N SER A 596 3.22 -34.68 -6.66
CA SER A 596 4.64 -34.80 -7.03
C SER A 596 5.14 -33.77 -8.05
N CYS A 597 5.98 -32.84 -7.57
CA CYS A 597 6.52 -31.72 -8.34
C CYS A 597 7.97 -32.00 -8.76
N THR A 598 8.18 -33.02 -9.59
CA THR A 598 9.54 -33.36 -10.07
C THR A 598 10.17 -32.22 -10.86
N LYS A 599 11.51 -32.11 -10.81
CA LYS A 599 12.29 -31.25 -11.73
C LYS A 599 12.31 -31.85 -13.14
N ARG A 600 11.16 -31.90 -13.80
CA ARG A 600 11.03 -32.18 -15.24
C ARG A 600 10.48 -30.94 -15.94
N ASN A 601 11.18 -30.50 -16.99
CA ASN A 601 10.72 -29.47 -17.90
C ASN A 601 9.63 -30.07 -18.83
N PRO A 602 8.34 -29.70 -18.71
CA PRO A 602 7.27 -30.30 -19.48
C PRO A 602 6.90 -29.51 -20.75
N TYR A 603 7.75 -28.56 -21.20
CA TYR A 603 7.52 -27.79 -22.43
C TYR A 603 8.68 -27.85 -23.43
N ASN A 604 9.33 -29.02 -23.56
CA ASN A 604 10.10 -29.34 -24.76
C ASN A 604 9.15 -29.86 -25.85
N GLY A 605 8.23 -29.00 -26.32
CA GLY A 605 7.08 -29.42 -27.14
C GLY A 605 6.36 -28.34 -27.96
N ALA A 606 6.79 -27.07 -27.94
CA ALA A 606 6.18 -26.00 -28.74
C ALA A 606 7.21 -24.97 -29.22
N LYS A 607 7.86 -25.23 -30.36
CA LYS A 607 8.61 -24.18 -31.08
C LYS A 607 7.63 -23.27 -31.84
N PHE A 608 7.14 -22.21 -31.19
CA PHE A 608 6.52 -21.10 -31.91
C PHE A 608 7.62 -20.28 -32.62
N SER A 609 8.00 -20.75 -33.81
CA SER A 609 8.84 -20.01 -34.74
C SER A 609 8.01 -18.88 -35.35
N LEU A 610 8.21 -17.65 -34.87
CA LEU A 610 7.85 -16.45 -35.63
C LEU A 610 8.70 -16.43 -36.91
N ARG A 611 8.15 -16.93 -38.02
CA ARG A 611 8.69 -16.67 -39.35
C ARG A 611 8.30 -15.25 -39.75
N ASN A 612 9.30 -14.46 -40.14
CA ASN A 612 9.05 -13.31 -41.00
C ASN A 612 8.52 -13.81 -42.35
N ASP A 613 7.42 -13.22 -42.82
CA ASP A 613 7.06 -13.22 -44.24
C ASP A 613 6.61 -11.80 -44.64
N GLN A 614 7.60 -10.93 -44.87
CA GLN A 614 7.41 -9.72 -45.67
C GLN A 614 7.86 -9.99 -47.11
N SER A 615 6.95 -10.43 -47.98
CA SER A 615 6.84 -9.92 -49.37
C SER A 615 5.82 -10.68 -50.23
N ALA A 616 4.67 -10.07 -50.50
CA ALA A 616 3.93 -10.26 -51.75
C ALA A 616 3.03 -9.04 -52.01
N ARG A 617 3.24 -8.35 -53.14
CA ARG A 617 2.33 -7.30 -53.63
C ARG A 617 1.49 -7.85 -54.81
N ARG A 618 0.38 -7.16 -55.07
CA ARG A 618 -0.38 -7.06 -56.34
C ARG A 618 -1.50 -8.08 -56.67
N ASN A 619 -2.63 -7.46 -57.03
CA ASN A 619 -3.52 -7.75 -58.17
C ASN A 619 -4.65 -8.80 -58.06
N SER A 620 -5.86 -8.25 -57.94
CA SER A 620 -6.92 -8.33 -58.98
C SER A 620 -7.88 -9.54 -59.07
N CYS A 621 -9.15 -9.22 -58.78
CA CYS A 621 -10.30 -9.35 -59.69
C CYS A 621 -10.95 -10.72 -60.02
N LEU A 622 -12.30 -10.73 -59.95
CA LEU A 622 -13.25 -11.56 -60.73
C LEU A 622 -13.29 -13.09 -60.44
N LEU A 623 -14.39 -13.83 -60.62
CA LEU A 623 -15.84 -13.52 -60.73
C LEU A 623 -16.70 -14.82 -60.60
N THR A 624 -17.77 -14.82 -59.78
CA THR A 624 -18.98 -15.71 -59.91
C THR A 624 -18.78 -17.26 -59.81
N LEU A 625 -19.80 -18.15 -59.79
CA LEU A 625 -21.27 -18.07 -60.02
C LEU A 625 -22.07 -19.23 -59.34
N LEU A 626 -23.39 -19.00 -59.09
CA LEU A 626 -24.52 -19.97 -59.02
C LEU A 626 -24.50 -21.12 -57.94
N LEU A 627 -25.59 -21.58 -57.30
CA LEU A 627 -26.93 -21.04 -56.94
C LEU A 627 -27.73 -22.06 -56.07
N LEU A 628 -28.91 -21.66 -55.57
CA LEU A 628 -30.04 -22.50 -55.06
C LEU A 628 -29.77 -23.22 -53.71
N LEU A 629 -30.60 -23.16 -52.65
CA LEU A 629 -31.88 -22.50 -52.28
C LEU A 629 -31.88 -22.36 -50.72
N LEU A 630 -32.81 -21.71 -49.99
CA LEU A 630 -34.12 -21.08 -50.27
C LEU A 630 -34.28 -19.82 -49.36
N LEU A 631 -35.49 -19.25 -49.28
CA LEU A 631 -35.96 -18.09 -48.48
C LEU A 631 -37.44 -18.33 -48.09
N PRO A 632 -38.23 -17.44 -47.42
CA PRO A 632 -37.99 -16.08 -46.90
C PRO A 632 -38.25 -15.99 -45.35
N LEU A 633 -38.37 -14.86 -44.60
CA LEU A 633 -38.96 -13.52 -44.80
C LEU A 633 -38.31 -12.42 -43.92
N ALA A 634 -38.50 -11.16 -44.34
CA ALA A 634 -38.23 -9.90 -43.61
C ALA A 634 -39.61 -9.18 -43.33
N PRO A 635 -39.77 -7.88 -42.93
CA PRO A 635 -38.79 -6.78 -42.83
C PRO A 635 -38.93 -5.70 -41.69
N LEU A 636 -37.86 -4.92 -41.52
CA LEU A 636 -37.74 -3.47 -41.24
C LEU A 636 -38.76 -2.65 -40.37
N ALA A 637 -38.16 -1.94 -39.39
CA ALA A 637 -38.28 -0.49 -39.10
C ALA A 637 -39.44 0.10 -38.24
N ALA A 638 -39.07 1.07 -37.39
CA ALA A 638 -39.93 1.91 -36.53
C ALA A 638 -40.32 3.26 -37.20
N PRO A 639 -41.25 4.08 -36.64
CA PRO A 639 -40.80 5.09 -35.65
C PRO A 639 -41.83 5.63 -34.60
N ARG A 640 -41.29 6.17 -33.49
CA ARG A 640 -41.74 7.33 -32.67
C ARG A 640 -43.25 7.71 -32.57
N ARG A 641 -43.79 7.81 -31.33
CA ARG A 641 -44.03 9.14 -30.64
C ARG A 641 -44.67 9.11 -29.22
N SER A 642 -43.95 9.74 -28.27
CA SER A 642 -44.40 10.80 -27.32
C SER A 642 -45.36 10.58 -26.12
N ARG A 643 -44.91 11.13 -24.98
CA ARG A 643 -45.59 11.93 -23.91
C ARG A 643 -46.12 11.27 -22.61
N PHE A 644 -45.60 11.78 -21.50
CA PHE A 644 -46.10 11.75 -20.11
C PHE A 644 -47.40 12.57 -19.92
N PRO A 645 -48.16 12.32 -18.83
CA PRO A 645 -48.10 13.15 -17.59
C PRO A 645 -47.42 12.40 -16.41
N ALA A 646 -46.75 13.00 -15.42
CA ALA A 646 -47.16 14.01 -14.42
C ALA A 646 -48.24 13.50 -13.42
N THR A 647 -48.16 13.65 -12.08
CA THR A 647 -47.20 14.38 -11.19
C THR A 647 -47.43 13.98 -9.71
N LEU A 648 -46.42 14.20 -8.83
CA LEU A 648 -46.48 14.66 -7.41
C LEU A 648 -45.13 14.29 -6.73
N ARG A 649 -44.21 15.24 -6.48
CA ARG A 649 -43.99 15.97 -5.20
C ARG A 649 -43.88 15.05 -3.98
N LEU A 650 -42.75 14.92 -3.26
CA LEU A 650 -41.69 15.86 -2.82
C LEU A 650 -42.15 16.87 -1.74
N ASP A 651 -41.69 16.63 -0.51
CA ASP A 651 -41.48 17.61 0.56
C ASP A 651 -39.98 17.62 0.95
N SER A 652 -39.52 18.69 1.57
CA SER A 652 -38.10 18.98 1.88
C SER A 652 -37.56 18.17 3.07
N LEU A 653 -36.33 17.63 3.06
CA LEU A 653 -35.02 18.32 3.03
C LEU A 653 -34.82 19.30 4.19
N ASP A 654 -33.96 18.92 5.15
CA ASP A 654 -32.96 19.84 5.71
C ASP A 654 -31.72 19.05 6.18
N ALA A 655 -30.77 18.86 5.27
CA ALA A 655 -29.45 18.29 5.53
C ALA A 655 -28.51 18.73 4.40
N SER A 656 -27.56 19.62 4.69
CA SER A 656 -26.57 20.08 3.71
C SER A 656 -25.54 18.96 3.43
N PRO A 657 -25.16 18.70 2.15
CA PRO A 657 -24.16 17.69 1.84
C PRO A 657 -22.79 18.10 2.40
N GLN A 658 -22.13 17.19 3.12
CA GLN A 658 -20.73 17.39 3.51
C GLN A 658 -19.80 17.21 2.29
N PRO A 659 -18.72 18.01 2.17
CA PRO A 659 -17.70 17.79 1.16
C PRO A 659 -16.91 16.50 1.45
N PRO A 660 -16.38 15.81 0.42
CA PRO A 660 -15.61 14.58 0.59
C PRO A 660 -14.33 14.80 1.41
N PRO A 661 -13.81 13.75 2.08
CA PRO A 661 -12.64 13.83 2.93
C PRO A 661 -11.33 14.04 2.12
N PRO A 662 -10.30 14.63 2.74
CA PRO A 662 -9.01 14.86 2.11
C PRO A 662 -8.27 13.54 1.81
N THR A 663 -7.56 13.50 0.68
CA THR A 663 -6.77 12.33 0.28
C THR A 663 -5.42 12.31 1.01
N THR A 664 -5.11 11.23 1.73
CA THR A 664 -3.81 11.11 2.40
C THR A 664 -2.64 11.02 1.38
N PHE A 665 -1.43 11.46 1.70
CA PHE A 665 -0.19 11.43 0.88
C PHE A 665 1.00 10.90 1.68
N PHE A 666 2.08 10.47 1.00
CA PHE A 666 3.22 9.84 1.68
C PHE A 666 4.53 9.66 0.94
N GLU A 667 5.59 9.38 1.72
CA GLU A 667 6.79 8.65 1.31
C GLU A 667 6.83 7.19 1.81
N VAL A 668 7.83 6.48 1.30
CA VAL A 668 8.20 5.09 1.44
C VAL A 668 9.54 4.85 2.19
N ASP A 669 9.53 4.76 3.53
CA ASP A 669 10.67 4.35 4.37
C ASP A 669 10.37 3.31 5.50
N ARG A 670 11.36 2.96 6.34
CA ARG A 670 11.20 2.14 7.57
C ARG A 670 10.81 3.00 8.77
N PRO A 671 9.61 2.89 9.37
CA PRO A 671 9.23 3.77 10.46
C PRO A 671 10.10 3.55 11.68
N ILE A 672 10.29 4.64 12.40
CA ILE A 672 11.41 4.85 13.30
C ILE A 672 11.12 4.29 14.70
N ARG A 673 12.16 3.70 15.29
CA ARG A 673 12.04 2.36 15.89
C ARG A 673 12.78 2.28 17.24
N PRO A 674 12.19 2.77 18.35
CA PRO A 674 12.88 2.91 19.63
C PRO A 674 13.36 1.56 20.16
N PRO A 675 14.54 1.53 20.79
CA PRO A 675 15.09 0.32 21.38
C PRO A 675 14.13 -0.40 22.34
N ARG A 676 14.40 -1.68 22.57
CA ARG A 676 13.69 -2.48 23.58
C ARG A 676 13.83 -1.90 24.98
N GLY A 677 12.84 -2.18 25.82
CA GLY A 677 12.72 -1.62 27.17
C GLY A 677 12.44 -0.11 27.21
N SER A 678 12.38 0.59 26.08
CA SER A 678 12.16 2.05 26.07
C SER A 678 10.75 2.42 26.51
N VAL A 679 10.68 3.46 27.34
CA VAL A 679 9.45 4.03 27.90
C VAL A 679 9.18 5.39 27.25
N GLY A 680 7.93 5.61 26.83
CA GLY A 680 7.50 6.77 26.06
C GLY A 680 6.32 6.42 25.14
N PRO A 681 5.99 7.27 24.15
CA PRO A 681 6.64 8.55 23.87
C PRO A 681 6.20 9.65 24.85
N CYS A 682 7.17 10.34 25.44
CA CYS A 682 6.93 11.70 25.89
C CYS A 682 6.78 12.58 24.63
N SER A 683 5.57 13.03 24.36
CA SER A 683 5.24 13.76 23.13
C SER A 683 5.07 15.25 23.41
N THR A 684 5.57 16.12 22.54
CA THR A 684 5.44 17.58 22.67
C THR A 684 5.27 18.20 21.29
N GLN A 685 4.18 18.93 21.11
CA GLN A 685 3.95 19.71 19.88
C GLN A 685 4.87 20.92 19.89
N LEU A 686 5.77 21.00 18.91
CA LEU A 686 6.74 22.07 18.75
C LEU A 686 6.16 23.26 17.96
N LEU A 687 5.27 22.98 17.01
CA LEU A 687 4.61 23.99 16.20
C LEU A 687 3.21 23.53 15.75
N SER A 688 2.30 24.49 15.61
CA SER A 688 1.07 24.38 14.82
C SER A 688 0.94 25.67 14.01
N HIS A 689 0.84 25.58 12.68
CA HIS A 689 0.84 26.77 11.83
C HIS A 689 0.06 26.57 10.51
N SER A 690 -0.38 27.67 9.89
CA SER A 690 -1.08 27.66 8.59
C SER A 690 -0.29 28.46 7.55
N PHE A 691 0.47 27.75 6.72
CA PHE A 691 1.31 28.31 5.67
C PHE A 691 0.45 28.77 4.49
N GLY A 692 -0.05 30.00 4.59
CA GLY A 692 -0.73 30.74 3.53
C GLY A 692 0.28 31.27 2.50
N TYR A 693 0.33 32.60 2.31
CA TYR A 693 1.38 33.22 1.48
C TYR A 693 2.69 33.31 2.30
N THR A 694 3.57 32.32 2.15
CA THR A 694 4.85 32.22 2.89
C THR A 694 6.08 32.17 1.98
N TYR A 695 5.91 32.04 0.65
CA TYR A 695 6.99 32.20 -0.32
C TYR A 695 7.59 33.61 -0.24
N GLY A 696 8.93 33.69 -0.13
CA GLY A 696 9.63 34.96 0.04
C GLY A 696 9.37 35.65 1.38
N ARG A 697 8.96 34.90 2.42
CA ARG A 697 8.75 35.37 3.80
C ARG A 697 9.69 34.67 4.76
N ALA A 698 9.84 35.23 5.96
CA ALA A 698 10.64 34.61 7.00
C ALA A 698 10.09 33.23 7.43
N PRO A 699 10.97 32.28 7.80
CA PRO A 699 10.57 31.07 8.50
C PRO A 699 9.73 31.38 9.74
N VAL A 700 8.78 30.50 10.04
CA VAL A 700 7.97 30.56 11.25
C VAL A 700 8.80 29.99 12.39
N THR A 701 8.95 30.74 13.49
CA THR A 701 9.73 30.26 14.65
C THR A 701 8.89 30.07 15.91
N ALA A 702 9.37 29.20 16.78
CA ALA A 702 8.84 28.94 18.11
C ALA A 702 9.99 28.69 19.08
N ALA A 703 9.87 29.15 20.32
CA ALA A 703 10.84 28.85 21.38
C ALA A 703 10.80 27.34 21.71
N TYR A 704 11.96 26.71 21.76
CA TYR A 704 12.12 25.32 22.18
C TYR A 704 12.62 25.27 23.61
N GLU A 705 11.87 24.57 24.48
CA GLU A 705 12.32 24.16 25.79
C GLU A 705 12.38 22.63 25.82
N PRO A 706 13.44 22.00 26.37
CA PRO A 706 13.53 20.55 26.49
C PRO A 706 12.30 20.00 27.25
N PRO A 707 11.53 19.05 26.67
CA PRO A 707 10.33 18.53 27.31
C PRO A 707 10.59 18.06 28.74
N ALA A 708 9.65 18.31 29.67
CA ALA A 708 9.88 18.12 31.11
C ALA A 708 10.33 16.70 31.50
N CYS A 709 9.98 15.69 30.70
CA CYS A 709 10.46 14.32 30.80
C CYS A 709 11.96 14.16 30.49
N LEU A 710 12.49 14.86 29.47
CA LEU A 710 13.90 14.89 29.10
C LEU A 710 14.71 15.66 30.15
N ALA A 711 14.19 16.78 30.65
CA ALA A 711 14.77 17.50 31.78
C ALA A 711 14.80 16.64 33.06
N ALA A 712 13.73 15.89 33.35
CA ALA A 712 13.68 14.96 34.48
C ALA A 712 14.64 13.78 34.33
N ALA A 713 14.81 13.23 33.12
CA ALA A 713 15.80 12.20 32.83
C ALA A 713 17.24 12.72 32.99
N ALA A 714 17.53 13.95 32.55
CA ALA A 714 18.82 14.60 32.77
C ALA A 714 19.09 14.91 34.26
N GLY A 715 18.05 15.14 35.05
CA GLY A 715 18.13 15.46 36.48
C GLY A 715 18.16 14.26 37.44
N GLY A 716 18.02 13.02 36.95
CA GLY A 716 17.91 11.82 37.80
C GLY A 716 18.55 10.58 37.19
N SER A 717 19.46 9.94 37.96
CA SER A 717 20.37 8.87 37.52
C SER A 717 19.73 7.50 37.25
N SER A 718 18.56 7.47 36.59
CA SER A 718 17.77 6.26 36.34
C SER A 718 17.26 6.14 34.90
N TRP A 719 17.48 7.16 34.05
CA TRP A 719 16.95 7.22 32.69
C TRP A 719 17.97 7.78 31.71
N SER A 720 17.92 7.33 30.46
CA SER A 720 18.72 7.91 29.35
C SER A 720 17.92 7.92 28.04
N LEU A 721 18.28 8.79 27.09
CA LEU A 721 17.62 8.84 25.78
C LEU A 721 17.82 7.52 25.03
N ALA A 722 16.75 6.99 24.45
CA ALA A 722 16.75 5.78 23.63
C ALA A 722 16.38 6.05 22.16
N LEU A 723 15.46 7.00 21.93
CA LEU A 723 15.10 7.51 20.61
C LEU A 723 14.46 8.90 20.73
N ALA A 724 14.66 9.74 19.72
CA ALA A 724 13.78 10.87 19.42
C ALA A 724 13.26 10.77 17.97
N VAL A 725 11.95 10.96 17.78
CA VAL A 725 11.30 11.03 16.46
C VAL A 725 10.70 12.41 16.28
N LEU A 726 10.99 13.03 15.14
CA LEU A 726 10.33 14.25 14.69
C LEU A 726 9.24 13.86 13.69
N GLU A 727 7.98 14.06 14.04
CA GLU A 727 6.83 13.92 13.13
C GLU A 727 6.41 15.29 12.60
N TRP A 728 6.37 15.41 11.28
CA TRP A 728 5.62 16.45 10.58
C TRP A 728 4.28 15.86 10.12
N SER A 729 3.18 16.57 10.34
CA SER A 729 1.87 16.25 9.75
C SER A 729 1.22 17.50 9.18
N ALA A 730 0.54 17.41 8.04
CA ALA A 730 -0.12 18.56 7.40
C ALA A 730 -1.37 18.20 6.59
N ASP A 731 -2.31 19.13 6.49
CA ASP A 731 -3.45 19.12 5.55
C ASP A 731 -3.43 20.33 4.62
N CYS A 732 -4.06 20.22 3.46
CA CYS A 732 -4.21 21.33 2.52
C CYS A 732 -5.44 21.16 1.64
N ARG A 733 -6.15 22.25 1.35
CA ARG A 733 -7.34 22.26 0.47
C ARG A 733 -7.24 23.35 -0.59
N GLY A 734 -7.56 23.02 -1.84
CA GLY A 734 -7.47 23.94 -2.97
C GLY A 734 -6.44 23.46 -3.99
N ARG A 735 -5.89 24.38 -4.78
CA ARG A 735 -4.89 24.08 -5.81
C ARG A 735 -3.51 24.58 -5.37
N GLN A 736 -2.51 23.72 -5.45
CA GLN A 736 -1.09 24.04 -5.24
C GLN A 736 -0.27 23.06 -6.07
N PHE A 737 0.98 23.41 -6.37
CA PHE A 737 1.99 22.45 -6.85
C PHE A 737 2.87 22.02 -5.67
N ASP A 738 3.87 21.19 -5.93
CA ASP A 738 4.81 20.74 -4.92
C ASP A 738 5.79 21.84 -4.50
N ARG A 739 6.16 21.82 -3.21
CA ARG A 739 6.94 22.86 -2.54
C ARG A 739 7.95 22.20 -1.60
N ILE A 740 9.20 22.62 -1.64
CA ILE A 740 10.18 22.19 -0.63
C ILE A 740 9.84 22.81 0.74
N PHE A 741 10.06 22.06 1.81
CA PHE A 741 10.01 22.51 3.19
C PHE A 741 11.23 22.00 3.97
N GLY A 742 11.56 22.72 5.05
CA GLY A 742 12.65 22.38 5.97
C GLY A 742 12.27 22.71 7.41
N VAL A 743 12.84 21.94 8.33
CA VAL A 743 12.67 22.10 9.79
C VAL A 743 14.05 22.14 10.43
N TRP A 744 14.33 23.19 11.20
CA TRP A 744 15.58 23.37 11.93
C TRP A 744 15.33 23.52 13.44
N LEU A 745 16.29 23.07 14.25
CA LEU A 745 16.37 23.37 15.68
C LEU A 745 17.70 24.08 15.97
N SER A 746 17.62 25.30 16.49
CA SER A 746 18.77 26.22 16.68
C SER A 746 19.64 26.34 15.42
N GLY A 747 19.01 26.26 14.24
CA GLY A 747 19.62 26.31 12.92
C GLY A 747 20.14 24.99 12.36
N ALA A 748 20.10 23.85 13.07
CA ALA A 748 20.49 22.54 12.54
C ALA A 748 19.31 21.88 11.82
N GLU A 749 19.44 21.51 10.55
CA GLU A 749 18.34 20.94 9.76
C GLU A 749 18.02 19.53 10.28
N LEU A 750 16.81 19.31 10.78
CA LEU A 750 16.39 18.01 11.31
C LEU A 750 15.67 17.17 10.26
N LEU A 751 14.93 17.83 9.36
CA LEU A 751 14.08 17.22 8.33
C LEU A 751 14.00 18.15 7.11
N ARG A 752 14.11 17.57 5.92
CA ARG A 752 13.80 18.21 4.63
C ARG A 752 12.88 17.32 3.81
N GLY A 753 11.88 17.91 3.17
CA GLY A 753 10.93 17.21 2.32
C GLY A 753 10.32 18.11 1.26
N CYS A 754 9.55 17.52 0.35
CA CYS A 754 8.64 18.19 -0.57
C CYS A 754 7.19 18.01 -0.12
N THR A 755 6.28 18.90 -0.49
CA THR A 755 4.86 18.76 -0.17
C THR A 755 4.13 17.85 -1.16
N ALA A 756 3.09 17.19 -0.65
CA ALA A 756 2.01 16.66 -1.46
C ALA A 756 1.34 17.75 -2.33
N GLU A 757 1.00 17.42 -3.58
CA GLU A 757 0.15 18.26 -4.42
C GLU A 757 -1.35 18.11 -4.03
N PRO A 758 -2.02 19.19 -3.57
CA PRO A 758 -3.40 19.13 -3.12
C PRO A 758 -4.42 19.03 -4.26
N ARG A 759 -5.57 18.47 -3.89
CA ARG A 759 -6.79 18.43 -4.71
C ARG A 759 -7.78 19.49 -4.25
N ALA A 760 -8.76 19.80 -5.10
CA ALA A 760 -9.95 20.56 -4.71
C ALA A 760 -10.70 19.94 -3.51
N THR A 761 -10.67 18.62 -3.35
CA THR A 761 -11.22 17.88 -2.18
C THR A 761 -10.32 17.91 -0.95
N GLY A 762 -9.10 18.41 -1.09
CA GLY A 762 -8.06 18.43 -0.06
C GLY A 762 -7.21 17.17 0.05
N ILE A 763 -6.16 17.30 0.85
CA ILE A 763 -5.16 16.28 1.17
C ILE A 763 -4.73 16.33 2.63
N VAL A 764 -4.16 15.23 3.13
CA VAL A 764 -3.45 15.13 4.43
C VAL A 764 -2.16 14.34 4.22
N TRP A 765 -1.11 14.53 5.01
CA TRP A 765 0.08 13.66 4.99
C TRP A 765 0.90 13.81 6.26
N SER A 766 1.77 12.84 6.53
CA SER A 766 2.81 12.97 7.53
C SER A 766 4.13 12.35 7.05
N VAL A 767 5.20 12.75 7.72
CA VAL A 767 6.53 12.15 7.58
C VAL A 767 7.21 12.18 8.94
N SER A 768 7.82 11.05 9.31
CA SER A 768 8.54 10.89 10.57
C SER A 768 10.01 10.67 10.29
N ARG A 769 10.90 11.23 11.12
CA ARG A 769 12.36 11.10 10.97
C ARG A 769 13.04 10.79 12.29
N ASP A 770 14.04 9.91 12.25
CA ASP A 770 14.92 9.64 13.39
C ASP A 770 15.81 10.86 13.65
N VAL A 771 15.60 11.50 14.80
CA VAL A 771 16.39 12.62 15.26
C VAL A 771 17.20 12.28 16.52
N SER A 772 17.35 11.01 16.87
CA SER A 772 18.13 10.55 18.03
C SER A 772 19.60 10.91 17.91
N ARG A 773 20.14 10.97 16.69
CA ARG A 773 21.50 11.49 16.43
C ARG A 773 21.67 12.95 16.88
N TYR A 774 20.58 13.68 17.11
CA TYR A 774 20.53 15.06 17.61
C TYR A 774 20.37 15.18 19.14
N ALA A 775 20.63 14.10 19.91
CA ALA A 775 20.51 14.04 21.36
C ALA A 775 20.99 15.29 22.13
N ALA A 776 22.22 15.75 21.87
CA ALA A 776 22.80 16.92 22.55
C ALA A 776 22.08 18.25 22.25
N LEU A 777 21.51 18.36 21.04
CA LEU A 777 20.75 19.54 20.61
C LEU A 777 19.34 19.56 21.24
N LEU A 778 18.69 18.40 21.32
CA LEU A 778 17.37 18.24 21.96
C LEU A 778 17.42 18.46 23.48
N ALA A 779 18.58 18.29 24.11
CA ALA A 779 18.77 18.47 25.55
C ALA A 779 18.88 19.94 26.00
N ALA A 780 18.95 20.90 25.07
CA ALA A 780 19.16 22.32 25.36
C ALA A 780 17.99 23.20 24.87
N PRO A 781 17.65 24.29 25.59
CA PRO A 781 16.73 25.31 25.06
C PRO A 781 17.25 25.95 23.77
N GLY A 782 16.33 26.40 22.91
CA GLY A 782 16.66 26.89 21.58
C GLY A 782 15.49 27.51 20.82
N GLU A 783 15.59 27.53 19.50
CA GLU A 783 14.52 28.01 18.60
C GLU A 783 14.24 26.95 17.53
N VAL A 784 12.98 26.52 17.41
CA VAL A 784 12.51 25.76 16.25
C VAL A 784 12.20 26.75 15.15
N ALA A 785 12.71 26.51 13.94
CA ALA A 785 12.39 27.26 12.74
C ALA A 785 11.83 26.33 11.66
N VAL A 786 10.76 26.76 11.01
CA VAL A 786 10.10 26.01 9.94
C VAL A 786 9.89 26.90 8.73
N TYR A 787 10.33 26.44 7.56
CA TYR A 787 10.05 27.09 6.29
C TYR A 787 9.33 26.12 5.34
N LEU A 788 8.25 26.60 4.75
CA LEU A 788 7.53 25.97 3.64
C LEU A 788 7.13 27.13 2.71
N GLY A 789 7.72 27.17 1.52
CA GLY A 789 7.61 28.32 0.60
C GLY A 789 6.30 28.31 -0.20
N ASN A 790 5.16 28.57 0.44
CA ASN A 790 3.85 28.44 -0.19
C ASN A 790 3.37 29.75 -0.86
N LEU A 791 2.72 29.63 -2.02
CA LEU A 791 2.25 30.74 -2.84
C LEU A 791 0.72 30.77 -2.84
N ILE A 792 0.10 31.92 -2.57
CA ILE A 792 -1.37 32.06 -2.62
C ILE A 792 -1.78 33.20 -3.57
N ASP A 793 -2.59 32.87 -4.58
CA ASP A 793 -3.17 33.82 -5.54
C ASP A 793 -4.44 33.21 -6.20
N ASP A 794 -4.96 33.85 -7.26
CA ASP A 794 -6.16 33.40 -7.98
C ASP A 794 -6.01 32.01 -8.66
N THR A 795 -4.77 31.53 -8.84
CA THR A 795 -4.44 30.20 -9.40
C THR A 795 -4.07 29.20 -8.31
N TYR A 796 -3.28 29.63 -7.33
CA TYR A 796 -2.79 28.81 -6.23
C TYR A 796 -3.57 29.11 -4.95
N THR A 797 -4.55 28.27 -4.63
CA THR A 797 -5.46 28.46 -3.49
C THR A 797 -5.18 27.55 -2.30
N GLY A 798 -4.23 26.61 -2.43
CA GLY A 798 -3.90 25.62 -1.41
C GLY A 798 -3.06 26.17 -0.26
N VAL A 799 -3.67 26.34 0.92
CA VAL A 799 -3.01 26.65 2.21
C VAL A 799 -2.62 25.36 2.91
N TYR A 800 -1.37 25.22 3.37
CA TYR A 800 -0.95 24.06 4.16
C TYR A 800 -1.09 24.34 5.67
N HIS A 801 -1.97 23.61 6.35
CA HIS A 801 -2.07 23.59 7.81
C HIS A 801 -1.17 22.48 8.33
N ALA A 802 -0.15 22.79 9.14
CA ALA A 802 0.87 21.81 9.55
C ALA A 802 1.15 21.85 11.06
N ASN A 803 1.40 20.66 11.62
CA ASN A 803 1.81 20.40 13.00
C ASN A 803 3.17 19.69 13.00
N LEU A 804 4.04 20.14 13.90
CA LEU A 804 5.34 19.53 14.15
C LEU A 804 5.35 18.98 15.58
N THR A 805 5.62 17.69 15.75
CA THR A 805 5.60 17.02 17.05
C THR A 805 6.91 16.25 17.28
N LEU A 806 7.44 16.35 18.50
CA LEU A 806 8.62 15.60 18.94
C LEU A 806 8.20 14.50 19.91
N HIS A 807 8.64 13.27 19.65
CA HIS A 807 8.33 12.09 20.44
C HIS A 807 9.63 11.49 21.00
N ILE A 808 9.76 11.48 22.33
CA ILE A 808 11.00 11.10 23.03
C ILE A 808 10.77 9.83 23.85
N TYR A 809 11.69 8.88 23.71
CA TYR A 809 11.67 7.58 24.38
C TYR A 809 12.94 7.37 25.21
N PHE A 810 12.82 6.73 26.37
CA PHE A 810 13.89 6.63 27.38
C PHE A 810 14.14 5.19 27.84
N HIS A 811 15.40 4.81 28.06
CA HIS A 811 15.77 3.58 28.76
C HIS A 811 15.54 3.74 30.28
N PRO A 812 15.00 2.71 30.99
CA PRO A 812 14.60 2.80 32.40
C PRO A 812 15.66 2.33 33.41
N ALA A 813 16.93 2.21 33.00
CA ALA A 813 18.03 1.71 33.84
C ALA A 813 19.37 2.33 33.38
N PRO A 814 20.40 2.40 34.25
CA PRO A 814 21.74 2.81 33.82
C PRO A 814 22.28 1.88 32.72
N PRO A 815 22.98 2.42 31.71
CA PRO A 815 23.42 1.64 30.54
C PRO A 815 24.51 0.60 30.89
N PRO A 816 24.74 -0.39 29.99
CA PRO A 816 25.92 -1.26 30.07
C PRO A 816 27.23 -0.45 30.01
N PRO A 817 28.38 -1.06 30.35
CA PRO A 817 29.65 -0.35 30.47
C PRO A 817 30.01 0.51 29.23
N PRO A 818 30.69 1.67 29.40
CA PRO A 818 30.93 2.63 28.32
C PRO A 818 31.60 2.10 27.05
N GLU A 819 32.29 0.96 27.14
CA GLU A 819 32.96 0.30 26.02
C GLU A 819 31.96 -0.27 24.98
N GLN A 820 30.71 -0.53 25.37
CA GLN A 820 29.69 -1.21 24.54
C GLN A 820 28.68 -0.28 23.83
N GLN A 821 28.63 1.03 24.12
CA GLN A 821 27.68 1.93 23.45
C GLN A 821 28.31 2.78 22.33
N GLN A 822 27.55 2.94 21.24
CA GLN A 822 27.82 3.93 20.19
C GLN A 822 27.23 5.28 20.62
N GLN A 823 27.97 5.99 21.47
CA GLN A 823 27.63 7.33 21.98
C GLN A 823 27.22 8.27 20.82
N HIS A 824 26.14 9.03 21.01
CA HIS A 824 25.75 10.14 20.12
C HIS A 824 26.78 11.28 20.19
N ALA A 825 26.71 12.23 19.26
CA ALA A 825 27.59 13.41 19.30
C ALA A 825 27.32 14.26 20.55
N ASP A 826 28.39 14.71 21.21
CA ASP A 826 28.33 15.58 22.39
C ASP A 826 28.00 17.04 22.01
N LEU A 827 28.31 17.45 20.77
CA LEU A 827 27.93 18.73 20.19
C LEU A 827 27.54 18.56 18.71
N ILE A 828 26.64 19.44 18.25
CA ILE A 828 26.24 19.51 16.85
C ILE A 828 26.31 20.97 16.42
N PHE A 829 27.08 21.27 15.38
CA PHE A 829 27.14 22.60 14.79
C PHE A 829 26.35 22.66 13.47
N PRO A 830 25.42 23.62 13.33
CA PRO A 830 24.68 23.81 12.09
C PRO A 830 25.54 24.52 11.05
N ILE A 831 25.64 23.96 9.85
CA ILE A 831 26.29 24.56 8.67
C ILE A 831 25.22 25.19 7.74
N SER A 832 24.34 25.97 8.35
CA SER A 832 23.22 26.70 7.74
C SER A 832 23.37 28.23 7.84
N ARG A 833 22.51 28.99 7.15
CA ARG A 833 22.37 30.45 7.30
C ARG A 833 21.63 30.80 8.61
N SER A 834 21.99 31.92 9.22
CA SER A 834 21.30 32.44 10.41
C SER A 834 20.07 33.26 10.06
N LEU A 835 19.06 33.23 10.93
CA LEU A 835 17.89 34.11 10.87
C LEU A 835 18.25 35.57 11.23
N PRO A 836 17.45 36.58 10.80
CA PRO A 836 16.25 36.48 9.96
C PRO A 836 16.58 36.31 8.47
N LEU A 837 15.75 35.52 7.78
CA LEU A 837 15.79 35.28 6.34
C LEU A 837 14.41 35.58 5.72
N ASN A 838 14.27 35.47 4.40
CA ASN A 838 12.99 35.43 3.68
C ASN A 838 12.84 34.11 2.88
N ASP A 839 13.45 33.06 3.40
CA ASP A 839 13.73 31.76 2.80
C ASP A 839 14.13 30.78 3.93
N GLY A 840 14.25 29.49 3.64
CA GLY A 840 14.82 28.49 4.56
C GLY A 840 16.28 28.76 4.92
N GLN A 841 16.78 28.08 5.95
CA GLN A 841 18.16 28.28 6.43
C GLN A 841 19.23 27.58 5.56
N TRP A 842 18.84 26.75 4.60
CA TRP A 842 19.74 26.16 3.60
C TRP A 842 20.50 27.20 2.78
N PHE A 843 21.71 26.89 2.34
CA PHE A 843 22.35 27.60 1.24
C PHE A 843 21.63 27.32 -0.08
N ALA A 844 21.64 28.28 -1.01
CA ALA A 844 21.03 28.14 -2.33
C ALA A 844 22.09 28.38 -3.41
N ILE A 845 22.73 27.32 -3.89
CA ILE A 845 23.80 27.37 -4.90
C ILE A 845 23.17 27.67 -6.27
N GLN A 846 23.58 28.78 -6.88
CA GLN A 846 22.92 29.38 -8.05
C GLN A 846 23.48 28.93 -9.40
N ASN A 847 24.60 28.21 -9.45
CA ASN A 847 25.20 27.60 -10.65
C ASN A 847 26.50 26.86 -10.26
N SER A 848 27.13 26.17 -11.22
CA SER A 848 28.38 25.43 -11.02
C SER A 848 29.64 26.21 -10.60
N THR A 849 29.62 27.55 -10.58
CA THR A 849 30.72 28.38 -10.05
C THR A 849 30.43 28.97 -8.67
N ASP A 850 29.19 28.84 -8.18
CA ASP A 850 28.80 29.31 -6.86
C ASP A 850 29.27 28.33 -5.78
N VAL A 851 29.84 28.90 -4.71
CA VAL A 851 30.39 28.17 -3.56
C VAL A 851 29.85 28.82 -2.30
N GLN A 852 29.06 28.06 -1.55
CA GLN A 852 28.41 28.53 -0.33
C GLN A 852 29.08 27.89 0.88
N SER A 853 29.41 28.67 1.91
CA SER A 853 30.17 28.17 3.07
C SER A 853 29.75 28.77 4.40
N LYS A 854 30.16 28.11 5.49
CA LYS A 854 30.11 28.64 6.86
C LYS A 854 31.44 28.44 7.56
N LYS A 855 31.79 29.40 8.41
CA LYS A 855 32.95 29.31 9.31
C LYS A 855 32.56 28.82 10.69
N LEU A 856 33.35 27.89 11.23
CA LEU A 856 33.15 27.28 12.54
C LEU A 856 34.49 27.14 13.28
N VAL A 857 34.51 27.39 14.59
CA VAL A 857 35.65 27.08 15.46
C VAL A 857 35.41 25.71 16.09
N ILE A 858 36.27 24.73 15.81
CA ILE A 858 36.12 23.37 16.35
C ILE A 858 36.70 23.30 17.77
N PRO A 859 35.97 22.78 18.78
CA PRO A 859 36.46 22.65 20.16
C PRO A 859 37.75 21.86 20.24
N SER A 860 38.73 22.36 20.99
CA SER A 860 40.09 21.79 21.01
C SER A 860 40.19 20.39 21.63
N ASN A 861 39.11 19.86 22.22
CA ASN A 861 39.00 18.50 22.75
C ASN A 861 38.16 17.55 21.88
N THR A 862 37.78 17.93 20.65
CA THR A 862 37.06 17.01 19.74
C THR A 862 37.94 15.81 19.35
N TYR A 863 37.41 14.57 19.45
CA TYR A 863 38.12 13.35 19.05
C TYR A 863 37.51 12.63 17.83
N ARG A 864 36.26 12.93 17.47
CA ARG A 864 35.60 12.46 16.24
C ARG A 864 34.75 13.58 15.63
N ALA A 865 34.69 13.64 14.31
CA ALA A 865 33.85 14.59 13.57
C ALA A 865 33.23 13.94 12.33
N VAL A 866 31.90 14.01 12.18
CA VAL A 866 31.15 13.51 11.03
C VAL A 866 30.25 14.62 10.51
N LEU A 867 30.34 14.91 9.21
CA LEU A 867 29.45 15.84 8.53
C LEU A 867 28.28 15.07 7.91
N GLU A 868 27.06 15.49 8.20
CA GLU A 868 25.83 15.00 7.57
C GLU A 868 25.32 16.06 6.59
N VAL A 869 25.30 15.75 5.28
CA VAL A 869 24.91 16.72 4.23
C VAL A 869 23.50 16.46 3.71
N PHE A 870 22.72 17.53 3.57
CA PHE A 870 21.36 17.58 3.02
C PHE A 870 21.39 18.27 1.64
N VAL A 871 20.71 17.69 0.65
CA VAL A 871 20.73 18.18 -0.75
C VAL A 871 19.34 18.09 -1.36
N SER A 872 18.92 19.15 -2.06
CA SER A 872 17.80 19.12 -3.01
C SER A 872 18.07 20.03 -4.22
N PHE A 873 17.44 19.72 -5.35
CA PHE A 873 17.66 20.34 -6.66
C PHE A 873 16.33 20.79 -7.25
N HIS A 874 16.30 21.98 -7.87
CA HIS A 874 15.06 22.71 -8.21
C HIS A 874 15.23 23.46 -9.53
N SER A 875 14.18 24.15 -9.97
CA SER A 875 14.21 25.02 -11.15
C SER A 875 14.65 24.23 -12.39
N ASN A 876 15.60 24.72 -13.19
CA ASN A 876 16.03 24.01 -14.39
C ASN A 876 16.75 22.70 -14.06
N ASP A 877 17.27 22.52 -12.85
CA ASP A 877 17.95 21.28 -12.42
C ASP A 877 17.02 20.27 -11.75
N GLU A 878 15.71 20.48 -11.70
CA GLU A 878 14.76 19.52 -11.11
C GLU A 878 14.85 18.13 -11.77
N ASP A 879 14.91 18.10 -13.11
CA ASP A 879 14.99 16.88 -13.95
C ASP A 879 16.41 16.62 -14.50
N TRP A 880 17.47 17.04 -13.79
CA TRP A 880 18.88 17.02 -14.25
C TRP A 880 19.34 15.71 -14.92
N TYR A 881 18.82 14.58 -14.46
CA TYR A 881 19.11 13.23 -14.94
C TYR A 881 18.55 12.92 -16.36
N MET A 882 17.66 13.78 -16.89
CA MET A 882 17.10 13.70 -18.24
C MET A 882 17.78 14.64 -19.25
N HIS A 883 18.72 15.49 -18.85
CA HIS A 883 19.23 16.56 -19.71
C HIS A 883 20.15 16.06 -20.84
N PRO A 884 20.09 16.67 -22.03
CA PRO A 884 21.09 16.51 -23.07
C PRO A 884 22.32 17.41 -22.81
N PRO A 885 23.46 17.14 -23.47
CA PRO A 885 24.62 18.05 -23.48
C PRO A 885 24.33 19.36 -24.23
N ASN A 886 25.07 20.43 -23.91
CA ASN A 886 24.86 21.77 -24.49
C ASN A 886 25.02 21.79 -26.02
N GLU A 887 25.95 21.00 -26.56
CA GLU A 887 26.17 20.87 -28.01
C GLU A 887 24.93 20.41 -28.80
N TYR A 888 24.05 19.59 -28.20
CA TYR A 888 22.78 19.18 -28.82
C TYR A 888 21.75 20.31 -28.82
N ILE A 889 21.71 21.10 -27.76
CA ILE A 889 20.83 22.27 -27.60
C ILE A 889 21.24 23.37 -28.58
N GLU A 890 22.54 23.65 -28.68
CA GLU A 890 23.14 24.60 -29.62
C GLU A 890 22.92 24.18 -31.08
N ALA A 891 23.24 22.93 -31.43
CA ALA A 891 23.10 22.43 -32.80
C ALA A 891 21.64 22.38 -33.31
N ASN A 892 20.67 22.24 -32.40
CA ASN A 892 19.25 22.26 -32.73
C ASN A 892 18.55 23.60 -32.45
N ASN A 893 19.28 24.62 -31.95
CA ASN A 893 18.76 25.94 -31.58
C ASN A 893 17.53 25.88 -30.64
N ILE A 894 17.60 25.03 -29.61
CA ILE A 894 16.49 24.80 -28.67
C ILE A 894 16.59 25.78 -27.50
N SER A 895 15.64 26.71 -27.35
CA SER A 895 15.64 27.67 -26.23
C SER A 895 14.85 27.20 -24.99
N SER A 896 14.31 25.98 -25.01
CA SER A 896 13.32 25.49 -24.04
C SER A 896 13.72 24.19 -23.32
N LEU A 897 14.94 23.70 -23.52
CA LEU A 897 15.47 22.54 -22.80
C LEU A 897 16.68 22.96 -21.95
N PRO A 898 16.73 22.58 -20.66
CA PRO A 898 17.89 22.80 -19.82
C PRO A 898 19.04 21.83 -20.19
N GLY A 899 20.27 22.30 -19.97
CA GLY A 899 21.48 21.63 -20.45
C GLY A 899 22.40 21.08 -19.36
N ASN A 900 23.70 21.26 -19.58
CA ASN A 900 24.82 20.73 -18.79
C ASN A 900 24.88 19.19 -18.68
N GLY A 901 24.08 18.47 -19.46
CA GLY A 901 24.07 17.01 -19.52
C GLY A 901 23.63 16.33 -18.22
N ALA A 902 23.50 15.01 -18.27
CA ALA A 902 22.78 14.24 -17.27
C ALA A 902 23.47 14.03 -15.88
N PHE A 903 24.58 14.71 -15.55
CA PHE A 903 25.38 14.41 -14.34
C PHE A 903 25.60 15.62 -13.42
N ARG A 904 25.52 15.40 -12.10
CA ARG A 904 25.75 16.39 -11.03
C ARG A 904 26.56 15.77 -9.88
N GLU A 905 27.50 16.51 -9.31
CA GLU A 905 28.30 16.13 -8.13
C GLU A 905 28.36 17.30 -7.13
N ILE A 906 27.87 17.10 -5.91
CA ILE A 906 28.04 18.06 -4.82
C ILE A 906 29.39 17.79 -4.17
N THR A 907 30.28 18.78 -4.21
CA THR A 907 31.63 18.71 -3.63
C THR A 907 31.62 19.37 -2.25
N VAL A 908 32.16 18.67 -1.25
CA VAL A 908 32.31 19.17 0.12
C VAL A 908 33.76 19.57 0.35
N GLN A 909 33.95 20.82 0.78
CA GLN A 909 35.24 21.48 0.92
C GLN A 909 35.50 21.86 2.38
N LEU A 910 36.76 21.76 2.81
CA LEU A 910 37.24 22.23 4.11
C LEU A 910 38.51 23.06 3.90
N ASP A 911 38.45 24.36 4.19
CA ASP A 911 39.50 25.34 3.89
C ASP A 911 39.97 25.30 2.42
N GLY A 912 39.11 24.84 1.51
CA GLY A 912 39.38 24.63 0.08
C GLY A 912 39.84 23.22 -0.33
N ASP A 913 40.19 22.34 0.61
CA ASP A 913 40.46 20.91 0.32
C ASP A 913 39.14 20.14 0.13
N VAL A 914 39.04 19.31 -0.91
CA VAL A 914 37.86 18.44 -1.10
C VAL A 914 37.90 17.26 -0.13
N VAL A 915 37.11 17.31 0.94
CA VAL A 915 37.07 16.28 1.98
C VAL A 915 36.06 15.16 1.70
N GLY A 916 35.12 15.39 0.77
CA GLY A 916 34.16 14.39 0.32
C GLY A 916 33.30 14.88 -0.83
N ALA A 917 32.44 14.00 -1.34
CA ALA A 917 31.46 14.28 -2.36
C ALA A 917 30.12 13.60 -2.05
N VAL A 918 29.05 14.13 -2.62
CA VAL A 918 27.71 13.54 -2.64
C VAL A 918 27.24 13.44 -4.08
N TRP A 919 26.95 12.22 -4.51
CA TRP A 919 26.23 11.93 -5.74
C TRP A 919 24.82 11.55 -5.31
N PRO A 920 23.83 12.44 -5.48
CA PRO A 920 22.54 12.29 -4.82
C PRO A 920 21.75 11.15 -5.43
N PHE A 921 20.87 10.55 -4.64
CA PHE A 921 19.77 9.78 -5.20
C PHE A 921 18.92 10.70 -6.09
N THR A 922 18.51 10.22 -7.27
CA THR A 922 17.52 10.89 -8.12
C THR A 922 16.13 10.74 -7.51
N VAL A 923 15.87 11.54 -6.48
CA VAL A 923 14.52 11.91 -6.06
C VAL A 923 13.81 12.47 -7.29
N ILE A 924 12.57 12.04 -7.52
CA ILE A 924 11.65 12.73 -8.42
C ILE A 924 10.59 13.34 -7.50
N TYR A 925 10.44 14.66 -7.57
CA TYR A 925 9.48 15.39 -6.73
C TYR A 925 8.06 15.13 -7.19
N THR A 926 7.10 15.61 -6.41
CA THR A 926 5.68 15.31 -6.59
C THR A 926 5.13 15.82 -7.93
N GLY A 927 5.79 16.79 -8.57
CA GLY A 927 5.48 17.28 -9.91
C GLY A 927 6.27 16.64 -11.09
N GLY A 928 7.37 15.92 -10.84
CA GLY A 928 8.37 15.61 -11.89
C GLY A 928 7.99 14.51 -12.90
N VAL A 929 8.52 14.59 -14.14
CA VAL A 929 8.36 13.64 -15.28
C VAL A 929 6.92 13.39 -15.78
N ASN A 930 6.06 12.90 -14.90
CA ASN A 930 4.61 12.97 -15.02
C ASN A 930 4.13 13.20 -13.57
N PRO A 931 3.63 14.41 -13.24
CA PRO A 931 3.30 14.82 -11.87
C PRO A 931 2.26 13.92 -11.22
N LEU A 932 1.50 13.20 -12.04
CA LEU A 932 0.43 12.37 -11.56
C LEU A 932 1.01 11.13 -10.91
N PHE A 933 2.08 10.53 -11.45
CA PHE A 933 2.73 9.31 -10.92
C PHE A 933 2.88 9.31 -9.40
N TRP A 934 3.27 10.48 -8.88
CA TRP A 934 3.65 10.70 -7.49
C TRP A 934 2.48 11.01 -6.56
N ARG A 935 1.26 10.80 -7.06
CA ARG A 935 0.06 11.20 -6.35
C ARG A 935 -0.64 9.97 -5.87
N PRO A 936 -1.01 9.97 -4.60
CA PRO A 936 -0.21 10.31 -3.41
C PRO A 936 1.13 9.60 -2.94
N ILE A 937 1.86 8.70 -3.67
CA ILE A 937 3.21 8.20 -3.26
C ILE A 937 4.13 9.23 -3.83
N THR A 938 4.79 9.99 -3.00
CA THR A 938 5.83 10.88 -3.47
C THR A 938 7.07 10.04 -3.81
N GLY A 939 7.78 10.36 -4.90
CA GLY A 939 8.91 9.56 -5.41
C GLY A 939 9.91 9.20 -4.30
N ILE A 940 10.67 8.09 -4.43
CA ILE A 940 11.55 7.63 -3.34
C ILE A 940 12.34 8.79 -2.72
N ALA A 941 12.26 8.93 -1.40
CA ALA A 941 12.97 9.96 -0.65
C ALA A 941 12.61 11.42 -1.02
N SER A 942 11.34 11.71 -1.32
CA SER A 942 10.85 13.08 -1.62
C SER A 942 10.09 13.77 -0.47
N PHE A 943 9.64 13.10 0.60
CA PHE A 943 9.19 13.72 1.86
C PHE A 943 10.26 13.70 2.96
N ASN A 944 11.18 12.74 2.93
CA ASN A 944 12.30 12.58 3.84
C ASN A 944 13.58 12.46 2.99
N LEU A 945 14.11 13.59 2.54
CA LEU A 945 15.23 13.58 1.61
C LEU A 945 16.48 12.94 2.24
N PRO A 946 17.25 12.12 1.48
CA PRO A 946 18.34 11.36 2.05
C PRO A 946 19.48 12.28 2.48
N THR A 947 20.11 11.94 3.59
CA THR A 947 21.38 12.55 3.99
C THR A 947 22.58 11.63 3.74
N TYR A 948 23.75 12.27 3.70
CA TYR A 948 25.00 11.64 3.30
C TYR A 948 26.06 11.93 4.36
N ASP A 949 26.48 10.89 5.08
CA ASP A 949 27.51 10.97 6.11
C ASP A 949 28.92 11.00 5.48
N ILE A 950 29.77 11.92 5.94
CA ILE A 950 31.17 12.08 5.54
C ILE A 950 32.01 12.18 6.84
N ASP A 951 32.82 11.16 7.14
CA ASP A 951 33.62 11.13 8.38
C ASP A 951 34.93 11.93 8.17
N ILE A 952 34.95 13.15 8.70
CA ILE A 952 36.06 14.10 8.58
C ILE A 952 37.06 14.00 9.75
N THR A 953 36.92 13.01 10.63
CA THR A 953 37.88 12.70 11.72
C THR A 953 39.35 12.67 11.26
N PRO A 954 39.71 12.16 10.05
CA PRO A 954 41.09 12.25 9.54
C PRO A 954 41.68 13.67 9.50
N PHE A 955 40.83 14.70 9.34
CA PHE A 955 41.22 16.11 9.22
C PHE A 955 41.26 16.86 10.55
N LEU A 956 40.87 16.26 11.68
CA LEU A 956 40.85 16.94 12.98
C LEU A 956 42.20 17.53 13.39
N GLY A 957 43.32 16.94 12.94
CA GLY A 957 44.66 17.52 13.13
C GLY A 957 44.88 18.90 12.52
N LYS A 958 44.08 19.29 11.50
CA LYS A 958 44.03 20.68 11.00
C LYS A 958 43.10 21.55 11.86
N LEU A 959 41.93 21.00 12.22
CA LEU A 959 40.79 21.70 12.83
C LEU A 959 40.98 22.10 14.30
N LEU A 960 41.73 21.31 15.09
CA LEU A 960 41.87 21.46 16.55
C LEU A 960 42.73 22.65 17.01
N ASN A 961 42.90 23.67 16.17
CA ASN A 961 43.84 24.78 16.39
C ASN A 961 43.22 26.02 17.09
N GLY A 962 41.90 26.03 17.29
CA GLY A 962 41.18 27.12 17.97
C GLY A 962 40.86 28.35 17.11
N LYS A 963 40.98 28.24 15.78
CA LYS A 963 40.55 29.27 14.80
C LYS A 963 39.27 28.83 14.08
N GLU A 964 38.72 29.75 13.31
CA GLU A 964 37.69 29.46 12.31
C GLU A 964 38.24 28.61 11.16
N HIS A 965 37.45 27.62 10.75
CA HIS A 965 37.63 26.79 9.57
C HIS A 965 36.41 26.91 8.65
N ASP A 966 36.64 26.92 7.33
CA ASP A 966 35.61 27.18 6.33
C ASP A 966 35.07 25.86 5.74
N PHE A 967 33.79 25.59 5.94
CA PHE A 967 33.08 24.43 5.43
C PHE A 967 32.24 24.85 4.21
N GLY A 968 32.68 24.47 3.02
CA GLY A 968 32.12 24.93 1.75
C GLY A 968 31.46 23.83 0.91
N PHE A 969 30.48 24.24 0.11
CA PHE A 969 29.71 23.38 -0.80
C PHE A 969 29.61 23.99 -2.19
N SER A 970 29.79 23.17 -3.23
CA SER A 970 29.59 23.56 -4.63
C SER A 970 29.02 22.39 -5.44
N VAL A 971 28.34 22.65 -6.56
CA VAL A 971 27.70 21.60 -7.37
C VAL A 971 28.20 21.61 -8.81
N THR A 972 28.89 20.54 -9.20
CA THR A 972 29.38 20.36 -10.57
C THR A 972 28.23 20.29 -11.55
N ASN A 973 28.35 20.98 -12.68
CA ASN A 973 27.35 21.10 -13.76
C ASN A 973 26.02 21.77 -13.38
N ALA A 974 25.84 22.28 -12.17
CA ALA A 974 24.60 22.97 -11.78
C ALA A 974 24.27 24.16 -12.69
N LEU A 975 22.99 24.25 -13.04
CA LEU A 975 22.34 25.34 -13.76
C LEU A 975 21.88 26.42 -12.78
N ASP A 976 20.87 26.13 -11.96
CA ASP A 976 20.36 27.02 -10.91
C ASP A 976 19.67 26.26 -9.75
N VAL A 977 19.61 26.93 -8.59
CA VAL A 977 18.90 26.52 -7.35
C VAL A 977 19.13 25.08 -6.87
N TRP A 978 20.31 24.82 -6.29
CA TRP A 978 20.54 23.66 -5.40
C TRP A 978 20.49 24.11 -3.94
N PHE A 979 19.56 23.56 -3.15
CA PHE A 979 19.55 23.80 -1.71
C PHE A 979 20.49 22.82 -1.01
N VAL A 980 21.45 23.34 -0.25
CA VAL A 980 22.44 22.54 0.52
C VAL A 980 22.49 23.05 1.95
N ASP A 981 22.47 22.12 2.90
CA ASP A 981 22.67 22.37 4.34
C ASP A 981 23.48 21.20 4.90
N ALA A 982 24.07 21.34 6.08
CA ALA A 982 24.76 20.24 6.74
C ALA A 982 24.83 20.39 8.26
N ASN A 983 24.87 19.26 8.96
CA ASN A 983 25.10 19.22 10.40
C ASN A 983 26.44 18.57 10.71
N LEU A 984 27.27 19.26 11.49
CA LEU A 984 28.57 18.75 11.93
C LEU A 984 28.44 18.13 13.32
N HIS A 985 28.42 16.80 13.35
CA HIS A 985 28.35 15.96 14.55
C HIS A 985 29.75 15.81 15.15
N LEU A 986 29.95 16.26 16.39
CA LEU A 986 31.24 16.28 17.10
C LEU A 986 31.19 15.47 18.39
N TRP A 987 32.23 14.67 18.64
CA TRP A 987 32.41 13.96 19.91
C TRP A 987 33.59 14.55 20.68
N LEU A 988 33.41 14.79 21.99
CA LEU A 988 34.35 15.51 22.85
C LEU A 988 35.03 14.60 23.88
N ASP A 989 36.31 14.84 24.12
CA ASP A 989 37.05 14.24 25.22
C ASP A 989 36.76 14.99 26.52
N HIS A 990 35.88 14.43 27.36
CA HIS A 990 35.52 15.03 28.65
C HIS A 990 36.62 14.90 29.71
N ASN A 991 37.69 14.13 29.44
CA ASN A 991 38.84 13.96 30.34
C ASN A 991 40.09 14.74 29.89
N SER A 992 39.99 15.57 28.85
CA SER A 992 41.10 16.42 28.39
C SER A 992 40.61 17.75 27.84
N GLU A 993 41.23 18.86 28.23
CA GLU A 993 40.98 20.18 27.63
C GLU A 993 41.39 20.23 26.15
N LYS A 994 42.33 19.36 25.73
CA LYS A 994 42.86 19.30 24.35
C LYS A 994 43.12 17.89 23.87
N THR A 995 42.63 17.60 22.67
CA THR A 995 43.04 16.47 21.84
C THR A 995 44.11 16.94 20.84
N PHE A 996 44.87 16.00 20.28
CA PHE A 996 45.90 16.30 19.28
C PHE A 996 45.75 15.38 18.10
N GLY A 997 45.79 15.89 16.87
CA GLY A 997 45.70 15.06 15.68
C GLY A 997 46.70 15.42 14.59
N SER A 998 46.76 14.58 13.56
CA SER A 998 47.46 14.89 12.32
C SER A 998 46.91 14.07 11.16
N LEU A 999 46.80 14.70 9.99
CA LEU A 999 46.52 14.03 8.72
C LEU A 999 47.78 13.29 8.26
N VAL A 1000 47.62 12.05 7.79
CA VAL A 1000 48.73 11.13 7.42
C VAL A 1000 48.75 10.86 5.92
N SER A 1001 47.59 10.69 5.30
CA SER A 1001 47.44 10.60 3.84
C SER A 1001 46.14 11.28 3.42
N TYR A 1002 46.12 11.88 2.24
CA TYR A 1002 44.93 12.47 1.65
C TYR A 1002 45.03 12.38 0.14
N GLU A 1003 43.96 11.91 -0.49
CA GLU A 1003 43.85 11.70 -1.93
C GLU A 1003 42.41 12.04 -2.35
N ALA A 1004 42.26 13.10 -3.14
CA ALA A 1004 40.98 13.49 -3.74
C ALA A 1004 41.19 13.86 -5.22
N PRO A 1005 41.50 12.89 -6.10
CA PRO A 1005 41.62 13.12 -7.53
C PRO A 1005 40.40 13.87 -8.07
N LYS A 1006 40.62 14.63 -9.15
CA LYS A 1006 39.55 15.33 -9.87
C LYS A 1006 38.51 14.32 -10.37
N LEU A 1007 37.26 14.78 -10.45
CA LEU A 1007 36.18 14.05 -11.11
C LEU A 1007 36.63 13.59 -12.50
N THR A 1008 36.53 12.29 -12.76
CA THR A 1008 36.62 11.75 -14.12
C THR A 1008 35.21 11.74 -14.69
N LEU A 1009 34.93 12.61 -15.66
CA LEU A 1009 33.65 12.69 -16.36
C LEU A 1009 33.91 12.52 -17.86
N HIS A 1010 33.11 11.67 -18.49
CA HIS A 1010 33.14 11.44 -19.93
C HIS A 1010 31.71 11.42 -20.47
N VAL A 1011 31.47 12.22 -21.50
CA VAL A 1011 30.23 12.26 -22.27
C VAL A 1011 30.57 11.83 -23.69
N ASP A 1012 29.77 10.91 -24.24
CA ASP A 1012 29.81 10.41 -25.61
C ASP A 1012 28.47 10.76 -26.27
N SER A 1013 28.50 11.43 -27.42
CA SER A 1013 27.36 12.09 -28.05
C SER A 1013 27.27 11.73 -29.53
N ASP A 1014 26.20 11.06 -29.94
CA ASP A 1014 25.92 10.66 -31.32
C ASP A 1014 24.49 11.09 -31.70
N PHE A 1015 24.33 12.13 -32.51
CA PHE A 1015 23.03 12.69 -32.84
C PHE A 1015 22.96 13.33 -34.24
N SER A 1016 21.75 13.39 -34.78
CA SER A 1016 21.42 13.99 -36.08
C SER A 1016 20.08 14.71 -35.97
N ALA A 1017 20.12 16.04 -35.95
CA ALA A 1017 18.99 16.88 -35.55
C ALA A 1017 18.47 16.46 -34.15
N LEU A 1018 17.16 16.26 -33.99
CA LEU A 1018 16.50 15.96 -32.72
C LEU A 1018 16.53 14.48 -32.30
N ASP A 1019 17.11 13.60 -33.11
CA ASP A 1019 17.29 12.17 -32.77
C ASP A 1019 18.76 11.89 -32.45
N GLY A 1020 19.02 11.19 -31.36
CA GLY A 1020 20.38 11.01 -30.86
C GLY A 1020 20.51 10.24 -29.55
N ARG A 1021 21.75 10.00 -29.15
CA ARG A 1021 22.13 9.18 -28.01
C ARG A 1021 23.30 9.82 -27.28
N PHE A 1022 23.12 9.99 -25.97
CA PHE A 1022 24.08 10.62 -25.06
C PHE A 1022 24.41 9.62 -23.96
N VAL A 1023 25.69 9.21 -23.88
CA VAL A 1023 26.20 8.29 -22.88
C VAL A 1023 27.12 9.06 -21.94
N THR A 1024 26.60 9.42 -20.77
CA THR A 1024 27.40 10.03 -19.71
C THR A 1024 27.93 8.94 -18.78
N SER A 1025 29.21 9.03 -18.42
CA SER A 1025 29.83 8.16 -17.42
C SER A 1025 30.79 8.95 -16.55
N ALA A 1026 30.84 8.64 -15.26
CA ALA A 1026 31.74 9.32 -14.33
C ALA A 1026 32.29 8.39 -13.25
N SER A 1027 33.44 8.76 -12.70
CA SER A 1027 34.00 8.14 -11.50
C SER A 1027 34.72 9.16 -10.61
N ARG A 1028 34.64 8.93 -9.28
CA ARG A 1028 35.32 9.74 -8.26
C ARG A 1028 35.91 8.83 -7.18
N HIS A 1029 37.07 9.18 -6.67
CA HIS A 1029 37.61 8.62 -5.43
C HIS A 1029 37.99 9.78 -4.50
N VAL A 1030 37.67 9.64 -3.22
CA VAL A 1030 38.21 10.45 -2.13
C VAL A 1030 38.69 9.47 -1.05
N SER A 1031 39.82 9.76 -0.41
CA SER A 1031 40.38 8.97 0.69
C SER A 1031 41.21 9.86 1.62
N ALA A 1032 41.07 9.67 2.93
CA ALA A 1032 41.84 10.40 3.92
C ALA A 1032 42.16 9.48 5.12
N THR A 1033 43.43 9.41 5.51
CA THR A 1033 43.88 8.79 6.76
C THR A 1033 44.49 9.85 7.65
N GLY A 1034 44.07 9.89 8.91
CA GLY A 1034 44.68 10.71 9.96
C GLY A 1034 44.71 9.97 11.29
N TRP A 1035 45.10 10.67 12.34
CA TRP A 1035 44.92 10.21 13.71
C TRP A 1035 44.52 11.34 14.64
N VAL A 1036 43.86 10.96 15.73
CA VAL A 1036 43.63 11.81 16.90
C VAL A 1036 44.09 11.07 18.16
N LYS A 1037 44.62 11.82 19.12
CA LYS A 1037 45.00 11.37 20.46
C LYS A 1037 44.16 12.12 21.48
N SER A 1038 43.45 11.37 22.29
CA SER A 1038 42.61 11.78 23.43
C SER A 1038 43.05 11.04 24.70
N SER A 1039 42.33 11.25 25.80
CA SER A 1039 42.41 10.46 27.04
C SER A 1039 42.20 8.97 26.77
N TYR A 1040 41.32 8.62 25.83
CA TYR A 1040 41.04 7.26 25.34
C TYR A 1040 42.18 6.65 24.51
N GLY A 1041 43.30 7.35 24.34
CA GLY A 1041 44.48 6.88 23.60
C GLY A 1041 44.63 7.50 22.21
N LYS A 1042 45.42 6.86 21.34
CA LYS A 1042 45.64 7.31 19.95
C LYS A 1042 44.88 6.41 18.98
N VAL A 1043 43.97 6.99 18.22
CA VAL A 1043 43.17 6.33 17.20
C VAL A 1043 43.58 6.87 15.83
N MET A 1044 44.02 5.99 14.94
CA MET A 1044 44.09 6.24 13.50
C MET A 1044 42.68 6.10 12.90
N THR A 1045 42.27 6.98 12.00
CA THR A 1045 41.02 6.85 11.23
C THR A 1045 41.32 6.99 9.74
N THR A 1046 40.81 6.07 8.93
CA THR A 1046 40.78 6.15 7.46
C THR A 1046 39.33 6.26 7.00
N PHE A 1047 39.01 7.28 6.22
CA PHE A 1047 37.74 7.42 5.49
C PHE A 1047 38.01 7.26 3.99
N TYR A 1048 37.07 6.66 3.24
CA TYR A 1048 37.05 6.76 1.78
C TYR A 1048 35.63 6.90 1.22
N GLN A 1049 35.58 7.41 -0.01
CA GLN A 1049 34.45 7.28 -0.93
C GLN A 1049 34.94 6.87 -2.33
N ARG A 1050 34.15 6.07 -3.04
CA ARG A 1050 34.36 5.60 -4.42
C ARG A 1050 33.02 5.60 -5.14
N PHE A 1051 32.95 6.28 -6.28
CA PHE A 1051 31.72 6.44 -7.03
C PHE A 1051 31.89 6.02 -8.50
N SER A 1052 30.83 5.49 -9.08
CA SER A 1052 30.72 5.06 -10.48
C SER A 1052 29.33 5.40 -11.00
N TYR A 1053 29.24 6.14 -12.11
CA TYR A 1053 27.99 6.62 -12.69
C TYR A 1053 27.93 6.25 -14.15
N ARG A 1054 26.74 5.88 -14.62
CA ARG A 1054 26.44 5.73 -16.03
C ARG A 1054 25.02 6.21 -16.30
N ASN A 1055 24.83 6.92 -17.40
CA ASN A 1055 23.52 7.25 -17.98
C ASN A 1055 23.60 7.09 -19.50
N ASN A 1056 22.54 6.58 -20.09
CA ASN A 1056 22.31 6.45 -21.52
C ASN A 1056 20.95 7.09 -21.81
N ASN A 1057 20.97 8.34 -22.25
CA ASN A 1057 19.83 9.14 -22.64
C ASN A 1057 19.68 9.08 -24.18
N VAL A 1058 18.49 8.76 -24.70
CA VAL A 1058 18.24 8.55 -26.13
C VAL A 1058 16.99 9.30 -26.54
N TYR A 1059 17.11 10.18 -27.54
CA TYR A 1059 15.99 10.85 -28.20
C TYR A 1059 15.74 10.20 -29.56
N SER A 1060 14.48 10.03 -29.91
CA SER A 1060 14.04 9.36 -31.13
C SER A 1060 12.69 9.89 -31.62
N LYS A 1061 12.36 9.63 -32.89
CA LYS A 1061 11.14 10.13 -33.56
C LYS A 1061 11.11 11.67 -33.64
N ASN A 1062 12.18 12.26 -34.15
CA ASN A 1062 12.42 13.71 -34.17
C ASN A 1062 12.25 14.34 -32.77
N GLY A 1063 12.92 13.76 -31.77
CA GLY A 1063 12.92 14.22 -30.37
C GLY A 1063 11.66 13.94 -29.55
N THR A 1064 10.58 13.41 -30.15
CA THR A 1064 9.29 13.20 -29.45
C THR A 1064 9.31 12.02 -28.46
N LEU A 1065 10.28 11.11 -28.54
CA LEU A 1065 10.40 9.95 -27.65
C LEU A 1065 11.80 9.89 -27.03
N GLN A 1066 11.86 10.08 -25.71
CA GLN A 1066 13.06 10.00 -24.88
C GLN A 1066 13.12 8.70 -24.06
N VAL A 1067 14.30 8.08 -23.97
CA VAL A 1067 14.59 6.96 -23.06
C VAL A 1067 15.87 7.22 -22.29
N VAL A 1068 15.78 7.30 -20.96
CA VAL A 1068 16.90 7.39 -20.03
C VAL A 1068 17.13 6.03 -19.37
N ASN A 1069 18.39 5.61 -19.24
CA ASN A 1069 18.77 4.44 -18.45
C ASN A 1069 20.08 4.74 -17.70
N GLN A 1070 19.99 4.84 -16.38
CA GLN A 1070 21.00 5.34 -15.46
C GLN A 1070 21.26 4.35 -14.31
N THR A 1071 22.51 4.29 -13.86
CA THR A 1071 22.89 3.68 -12.58
C THR A 1071 23.93 4.57 -11.89
N ILE A 1072 23.72 4.84 -10.60
CA ILE A 1072 24.71 5.47 -9.72
C ILE A 1072 25.14 4.45 -8.66
N ASP A 1073 26.40 4.03 -8.64
CA ASP A 1073 26.98 3.18 -7.60
C ASP A 1073 27.91 4.02 -6.71
N ALA A 1074 27.62 4.07 -5.42
CA ALA A 1074 28.36 4.85 -4.42
C ALA A 1074 28.84 3.94 -3.28
N LYS A 1075 30.13 3.95 -2.97
CA LYS A 1075 30.74 3.15 -1.89
C LYS A 1075 31.55 4.04 -0.96
N SER A 1076 31.26 4.04 0.33
CA SER A 1076 32.07 4.69 1.36
C SER A 1076 32.51 3.71 2.43
N GLY A 1077 33.50 4.11 3.23
CA GLY A 1077 33.89 3.35 4.41
C GLY A 1077 34.75 4.15 5.39
N VAL A 1078 34.69 3.76 6.66
CA VAL A 1078 35.42 4.32 7.80
C VAL A 1078 36.11 3.17 8.54
N PHE A 1079 37.40 3.29 8.81
CA PHE A 1079 38.21 2.27 9.44
C PHE A 1079 39.02 2.92 10.56
N THR A 1080 38.79 2.56 11.82
CA THR A 1080 39.59 3.08 12.94
C THR A 1080 40.48 2.00 13.55
N ARG A 1081 41.71 2.39 13.91
CA ARG A 1081 42.74 1.48 14.45
C ARG A 1081 43.49 2.14 15.61
N SER A 1082 43.55 1.42 16.72
CA SER A 1082 44.54 1.60 17.78
C SER A 1082 45.60 0.50 17.62
N SER A 1083 46.08 -0.10 18.71
CA SER A 1083 46.81 -1.39 18.69
C SER A 1083 46.00 -2.56 18.13
N VAL A 1084 44.68 -2.41 18.02
CA VAL A 1084 43.72 -3.32 17.36
C VAL A 1084 42.76 -2.48 16.49
N VAL A 1085 42.10 -3.07 15.49
CA VAL A 1085 40.98 -2.42 14.77
C VAL A 1085 39.84 -2.15 15.76
N LEU A 1086 39.44 -0.89 15.91
CA LEU A 1086 38.45 -0.47 16.90
C LEU A 1086 37.05 -0.31 16.32
N PHE A 1087 36.90 0.27 15.14
CA PHE A 1087 35.63 0.46 14.45
C PHE A 1087 35.78 0.26 12.94
N LEU A 1088 34.74 -0.27 12.33
CA LEU A 1088 34.55 -0.38 10.89
C LEU A 1088 33.18 0.18 10.54
N GLU A 1089 33.08 0.88 9.41
CA GLU A 1089 31.87 1.03 8.64
C GLU A 1089 32.19 0.89 7.15
N GLU A 1090 31.36 0.19 6.39
CA GLU A 1090 31.33 0.24 4.93
C GLU A 1090 29.88 0.42 4.48
N VAL A 1091 29.64 1.28 3.50
CA VAL A 1091 28.31 1.54 2.91
C VAL A 1091 28.42 1.43 1.40
N HIS A 1092 27.48 0.75 0.76
CA HIS A 1092 27.36 0.61 -0.69
C HIS A 1092 25.93 0.91 -1.12
N ARG A 1093 25.71 2.08 -1.70
CA ARG A 1093 24.44 2.52 -2.29
C ARG A 1093 24.46 2.28 -3.81
N ALA A 1094 23.33 1.86 -4.37
CA ALA A 1094 23.17 1.64 -5.81
C ALA A 1094 21.80 2.16 -6.27
N PHE A 1095 21.81 3.12 -7.18
CA PHE A 1095 20.65 3.89 -7.63
C PHE A 1095 20.38 3.66 -9.13
N PRO A 1096 19.67 2.60 -9.51
CA PRO A 1096 19.14 2.45 -10.86
C PRO A 1096 18.01 3.45 -11.12
N LEU A 1097 17.95 4.01 -12.32
CA LEU A 1097 16.85 4.81 -12.85
C LEU A 1097 16.64 4.49 -14.33
N TYR A 1098 15.42 4.22 -14.74
CA TYR A 1098 14.97 4.10 -16.12
C TYR A 1098 13.83 5.09 -16.33
N ILE A 1099 13.81 5.78 -17.47
CA ILE A 1099 12.67 6.61 -17.88
C ILE A 1099 12.39 6.33 -19.36
N PHE A 1100 11.14 6.16 -19.70
CA PHE A 1100 10.58 6.38 -21.03
C PHE A 1100 9.69 7.61 -20.93
N SER A 1101 9.72 8.46 -21.94
CA SER A 1101 8.84 9.60 -22.15
C SER A 1101 8.55 9.68 -23.66
N GLY A 1102 7.32 9.93 -24.06
CA GLY A 1102 6.91 9.89 -25.46
C GLY A 1102 5.69 10.76 -25.71
N THR A 1103 5.87 11.88 -26.41
CA THR A 1103 4.77 12.76 -26.78
C THR A 1103 4.08 12.31 -28.07
N SER A 1104 2.77 12.54 -28.15
CA SER A 1104 1.96 12.30 -29.33
C SER A 1104 0.89 13.38 -29.50
N ASP A 1105 0.35 13.46 -30.72
CA ASP A 1105 -0.89 14.17 -31.05
C ASP A 1105 -0.92 15.65 -30.64
N GLN A 1106 0.19 16.35 -30.85
CA GLN A 1106 0.29 17.79 -30.57
C GLN A 1106 -0.56 18.61 -31.54
N VAL A 1107 -1.56 19.32 -31.01
CA VAL A 1107 -2.49 20.18 -31.78
C VAL A 1107 -2.60 21.54 -31.09
N GLY A 1108 -1.71 22.47 -31.46
CA GLY A 1108 -1.61 23.78 -30.81
C GLY A 1108 -1.01 23.68 -29.41
N ASP A 1109 -1.68 24.28 -28.41
CA ASP A 1109 -1.25 24.29 -27.00
C ASP A 1109 -1.56 22.97 -26.26
N GLU A 1110 -1.89 21.89 -26.97
CA GLU A 1110 -2.39 20.63 -26.44
C GLU A 1110 -1.58 19.44 -26.96
N TYR A 1111 -1.15 18.54 -26.07
CA TYR A 1111 -0.38 17.35 -26.39
C TYR A 1111 -0.67 16.20 -25.41
N SER A 1112 -0.43 14.96 -25.87
CA SER A 1112 -0.39 13.78 -24.98
C SER A 1112 1.06 13.39 -24.68
N LEU A 1113 1.35 12.96 -23.46
CA LEU A 1113 2.67 12.53 -23.01
C LEU A 1113 2.57 11.15 -22.33
N VAL A 1114 3.16 10.11 -22.92
CA VAL A 1114 3.22 8.74 -22.38
C VAL A 1114 4.56 8.49 -21.70
N SER A 1115 4.57 8.09 -20.43
CA SER A 1115 5.78 7.93 -19.61
C SER A 1115 5.87 6.55 -18.93
N VAL A 1116 7.10 6.09 -18.61
CA VAL A 1116 7.40 4.91 -17.77
C VAL A 1116 8.67 5.20 -16.95
N VAL A 1117 8.57 5.41 -15.64
CA VAL A 1117 9.75 5.60 -14.75
C VAL A 1117 10.00 4.32 -13.96
N LYS A 1118 11.25 3.87 -13.79
CA LYS A 1118 11.62 2.82 -12.84
C LYS A 1118 12.91 3.18 -12.10
N MET A 1119 12.81 3.55 -10.83
CA MET A 1119 13.96 3.99 -10.01
C MET A 1119 14.32 2.98 -8.90
N GLY A 1120 15.29 3.28 -8.05
CA GLY A 1120 15.46 2.56 -6.79
C GLY A 1120 16.59 3.05 -5.91
N PHE A 1121 16.38 3.04 -4.60
CA PHE A 1121 17.40 3.27 -3.59
C PHE A 1121 17.79 1.93 -2.95
N ASN A 1122 18.91 1.36 -3.37
CA ASN A 1122 19.47 0.15 -2.75
C ASN A 1122 20.65 0.58 -1.85
N GLU A 1123 20.80 -0.02 -0.67
CA GLU A 1123 21.96 0.17 0.22
C GLU A 1123 22.41 -1.18 0.76
N LYS A 1124 23.71 -1.37 0.99
CA LYS A 1124 24.23 -2.35 1.94
C LYS A 1124 25.23 -1.64 2.85
N ARG A 1125 25.01 -1.68 4.15
CA ARG A 1125 25.88 -1.10 5.18
C ARG A 1125 26.33 -2.20 6.14
N ILE A 1126 27.58 -2.15 6.59
CA ILE A 1126 28.15 -3.03 7.61
C ILE A 1126 28.90 -2.12 8.57
N SER A 1127 28.62 -2.13 9.87
CA SER A 1127 29.38 -1.31 10.81
C SER A 1127 29.44 -1.89 12.22
N GLY A 1128 30.53 -1.68 12.94
CA GLY A 1128 30.70 -2.23 14.29
C GLY A 1128 32.13 -2.17 14.82
N ARG A 1129 32.36 -2.87 15.94
CA ARG A 1129 33.62 -2.92 16.69
C ARG A 1129 33.95 -4.37 17.02
N MET A 1130 35.15 -4.86 16.72
CA MET A 1130 35.55 -6.25 16.97
C MET A 1130 35.21 -6.68 18.43
N PRO A 1131 34.41 -7.75 18.67
CA PRO A 1131 33.94 -8.76 17.71
C PRO A 1131 32.55 -8.52 17.10
N GLU A 1132 31.83 -7.47 17.50
CA GLU A 1132 30.43 -7.21 17.15
C GLU A 1132 30.28 -6.36 15.88
N PHE A 1133 29.57 -6.87 14.87
CA PHE A 1133 29.28 -6.15 13.63
C PHE A 1133 27.78 -6.15 13.32
N SER A 1134 27.25 -4.95 13.10
CA SER A 1134 25.95 -4.75 12.47
C SER A 1134 26.04 -4.96 10.96
N TYR A 1135 24.91 -5.30 10.34
CA TYR A 1135 24.73 -5.18 8.89
C TYR A 1135 23.35 -4.61 8.59
N ILE A 1136 23.21 -4.07 7.39
CA ILE A 1136 22.01 -3.46 6.78
C ILE A 1136 22.06 -3.79 5.27
N SER A 1137 20.93 -4.07 4.66
CA SER A 1137 20.79 -4.38 3.24
C SER A 1137 19.40 -3.95 2.75
N LEU A 1138 19.27 -2.73 2.24
CA LEU A 1138 18.08 -2.11 1.64
C LEU A 1138 18.00 -2.33 0.13
N ARG A 1139 16.78 -2.56 -0.38
CA ARG A 1139 16.43 -2.66 -1.80
C ARG A 1139 15.14 -1.91 -2.15
N ASN A 1140 15.11 -0.59 -1.94
CA ASN A 1140 14.02 0.26 -2.44
C ASN A 1140 14.10 0.34 -3.99
N ALA A 1141 12.98 0.27 -4.70
CA ALA A 1141 12.90 0.20 -6.16
C ALA A 1141 11.49 0.52 -6.64
N GLN A 1142 11.28 1.50 -7.52
CA GLN A 1142 9.98 1.99 -8.01
C GLN A 1142 9.77 1.68 -9.50
N SER A 1143 8.53 1.65 -10.02
CA SER A 1143 8.21 1.34 -11.43
C SER A 1143 6.85 1.90 -11.91
N ALA A 1144 6.81 3.20 -12.14
CA ALA A 1144 5.71 3.97 -12.70
C ALA A 1144 5.50 3.87 -14.22
N HIS A 1145 4.26 4.13 -14.69
CA HIS A 1145 3.92 4.32 -16.11
C HIS A 1145 2.62 5.08 -16.37
N GLY A 1146 2.21 5.27 -17.62
CA GLY A 1146 0.92 5.86 -17.98
C GLY A 1146 1.09 7.02 -18.97
N TYR A 1147 0.12 7.92 -19.06
CA TYR A 1147 0.22 9.12 -19.90
C TYR A 1147 -0.33 10.37 -19.19
N MET A 1148 -0.50 11.47 -19.93
CA MET A 1148 -1.23 12.66 -19.51
C MET A 1148 -1.54 13.53 -20.73
N LYS A 1149 -2.73 14.15 -20.77
CA LYS A 1149 -3.03 15.23 -21.71
C LYS A 1149 -2.80 16.57 -21.05
N VAL A 1150 -1.92 17.37 -21.67
CA VAL A 1150 -1.60 18.72 -21.21
C VAL A 1150 -2.18 19.71 -22.19
N LYS A 1151 -2.90 20.71 -21.68
CA LYS A 1151 -3.47 21.83 -22.44
C LYS A 1151 -3.07 23.12 -21.75
N LYS A 1152 -2.26 23.97 -22.41
CA LYS A 1152 -1.74 25.23 -21.82
C LYS A 1152 -1.07 25.03 -20.45
N ASN A 1153 -0.19 24.05 -20.35
CA ASN A 1153 0.54 23.65 -19.14
C ASN A 1153 -0.36 23.21 -17.96
N LEU A 1154 -1.65 22.89 -18.22
CA LEU A 1154 -2.52 22.22 -17.27
C LEU A 1154 -2.71 20.77 -17.69
N VAL A 1155 -2.54 19.84 -16.73
CA VAL A 1155 -3.16 18.52 -16.82
C VAL A 1155 -4.66 18.71 -16.91
N VAL A 1156 -5.27 18.30 -18.03
CA VAL A 1156 -6.73 18.33 -18.21
C VAL A 1156 -7.38 16.95 -18.09
N ASP A 1157 -6.55 15.91 -18.21
CA ASP A 1157 -6.86 14.50 -18.24
C ASP A 1157 -5.50 13.81 -17.99
N GLY A 1158 -5.34 12.89 -17.04
CA GLY A 1158 -3.97 12.56 -16.65
C GLY A 1158 -3.69 11.41 -15.69
N LEU A 1159 -2.99 10.41 -16.21
CA LEU A 1159 -2.70 9.15 -15.55
C LEU A 1159 -1.41 9.15 -14.80
N GLY A 1160 -1.34 8.09 -14.03
CA GLY A 1160 -0.21 7.26 -14.24
C GLY A 1160 -0.43 5.92 -13.61
N GLU A 1161 0.68 5.48 -13.12
CA GLU A 1161 0.94 4.27 -12.46
C GLU A 1161 2.26 4.48 -11.76
N THR A 1162 2.41 3.85 -10.61
CA THR A 1162 3.65 3.67 -9.88
C THR A 1162 3.78 2.16 -9.67
N HIS A 1163 4.92 1.65 -9.22
CA HIS A 1163 5.10 0.32 -8.59
C HIS A 1163 6.24 0.44 -7.62
N GLN A 1164 6.41 -0.44 -6.62
CA GLN A 1164 7.62 -0.37 -5.80
C GLN A 1164 7.94 -1.68 -5.07
N VAL A 1165 9.14 -1.75 -4.50
CA VAL A 1165 9.70 -2.78 -3.62
C VAL A 1165 10.71 -2.09 -2.71
N TYR A 1166 10.91 -2.57 -1.49
CA TYR A 1166 11.83 -2.19 -0.43
C TYR A 1166 12.05 -3.51 0.30
N LYS A 1167 13.31 -3.80 0.64
CA LYS A 1167 13.76 -4.97 1.38
C LYS A 1167 15.05 -4.52 2.07
N TYR A 1168 14.90 -3.79 3.18
CA TYR A 1168 15.90 -3.62 4.24
C TYR A 1168 16.06 -4.95 4.98
N ALA A 1169 17.29 -5.28 5.37
CA ALA A 1169 17.57 -6.37 6.27
C ALA A 1169 18.85 -6.15 7.05
N GLY A 1170 18.81 -6.30 8.37
CA GLY A 1170 19.95 -6.05 9.23
C GLY A 1170 19.98 -6.81 10.54
N THR A 1171 20.98 -6.52 11.37
CA THR A 1171 21.12 -7.09 12.72
C THR A 1171 20.02 -6.63 13.68
N GLU A 1172 19.47 -5.44 13.49
CA GLU A 1172 18.35 -4.94 14.28
C GLU A 1172 17.03 -5.70 14.03
N GLY A 1173 16.96 -6.48 12.95
CA GLY A 1173 15.72 -6.99 12.36
C GLY A 1173 15.73 -6.67 10.86
N CYS A 1174 14.70 -7.07 10.14
CA CYS A 1174 14.60 -6.74 8.73
C CYS A 1174 13.22 -6.27 8.33
N TYR A 1175 13.09 -5.77 7.10
CA TYR A 1175 11.99 -4.90 6.75
C TYR A 1175 11.84 -4.73 5.23
N SER A 1176 10.82 -5.30 4.61
CA SER A 1176 10.44 -5.05 3.22
C SER A 1176 9.34 -3.98 3.16
N ARG A 1177 8.75 -3.73 1.97
CA ARG A 1177 7.54 -2.91 1.68
C ARG A 1177 7.45 -2.73 0.11
N TYR A 1178 6.31 -2.65 -0.62
CA TYR A 1178 6.25 -2.75 -2.12
C TYR A 1178 5.07 -2.04 -2.96
N VAL A 1179 5.12 -0.85 -3.64
CA VAL A 1179 3.95 0.12 -3.89
C VAL A 1179 3.65 0.85 -5.27
N GLY A 1180 2.43 0.94 -5.88
CA GLY A 1180 2.16 1.79 -7.11
C GLY A 1180 0.73 2.21 -7.67
N SER A 1181 0.45 3.38 -8.41
CA SER A 1181 -0.72 4.45 -8.48
C SER A 1181 -1.97 4.64 -9.58
N ARG A 1182 -3.37 4.71 -9.31
CA ARG A 1182 -4.63 4.84 -10.24
C ARG A 1182 -5.50 6.16 -10.41
N ASN A 1183 -5.90 6.99 -9.40
CA ASN A 1183 -6.57 8.34 -9.27
C ASN A 1183 -7.06 8.79 -7.84
N TYR A 1184 -6.19 8.92 -6.83
CA TYR A 1184 -6.41 9.36 -5.43
C TYR A 1184 -7.35 8.48 -4.52
N THR A 1185 -6.90 7.25 -4.15
CA THR A 1185 -7.50 5.99 -3.57
C THR A 1185 -6.35 4.90 -3.58
N ILE A 1186 -6.47 3.57 -3.34
CA ILE A 1186 -5.32 2.61 -3.26
C ILE A 1186 -5.55 1.17 -3.81
N ILE A 1187 -4.96 0.63 -4.91
CA ILE A 1187 -5.46 -0.67 -5.46
C ILE A 1187 -5.32 -1.84 -4.50
N PHE A 1188 -4.12 -1.80 -3.89
CA PHE A 1188 -2.21 -3.37 -2.45
C PHE A 1188 -1.40 -2.82 -1.13
N ASP A 1189 -1.79 -3.09 0.13
CA ASP A 1189 -1.01 -2.75 1.34
C ASP A 1189 -0.89 -3.95 2.28
N SER A 1190 0.22 -4.69 2.25
CA SER A 1190 0.57 -5.69 3.27
C SER A 1190 2.00 -6.11 3.14
N SER A 1191 2.61 -6.46 4.27
CA SER A 1191 4.00 -6.91 4.45
C SER A 1191 4.30 -7.32 5.94
N GLY A 1192 5.52 -7.26 6.52
CA GLY A 1192 5.90 -7.84 7.85
C GLY A 1192 7.08 -7.23 8.68
N ASP A 1193 8.09 -7.97 9.13
CA ASP A 1193 9.46 -7.43 9.41
C ASP A 1193 10.51 -8.49 9.06
N VAL A 1194 10.15 -9.23 8.01
CA VAL A 1194 10.63 -10.55 7.72
C VAL A 1194 11.65 -10.59 6.62
N CYS A 1195 12.56 -11.51 6.86
CA CYS A 1195 13.29 -12.20 5.84
C CYS A 1195 12.99 -13.68 6.03
N SER A 1196 12.63 -14.36 4.94
CA SER A 1196 12.83 -15.80 4.83
C SER A 1196 14.19 -16.15 5.44
N LYS A 1197 14.30 -17.20 6.28
CA LYS A 1197 15.60 -17.60 6.88
C LYS A 1197 16.56 -18.24 5.85
N GLY A 1198 16.90 -17.49 4.80
CA GLY A 1198 17.93 -17.78 3.82
C GLY A 1198 19.33 -17.50 4.35
N SER A 1199 19.81 -18.37 5.25
CA SER A 1199 21.22 -18.61 5.59
C SER A 1199 22.16 -17.39 5.75
N PRO A 1200 22.48 -16.99 7.00
CA PRO A 1200 23.67 -16.17 7.30
C PRO A 1200 25.02 -16.89 7.07
N HIS A 1201 25.01 -18.19 6.73
CA HIS A 1201 26.21 -19.04 6.69
C HIS A 1201 26.99 -19.03 5.37
N ASP A 1202 26.44 -18.52 4.27
CA ASP A 1202 27.24 -18.10 3.10
C ASP A 1202 27.33 -16.57 3.10
N GLY A 1203 28.15 -16.05 4.02
CA GLY A 1203 28.77 -14.74 3.79
C GLY A 1203 29.56 -14.76 2.47
N PRO A 1204 29.81 -13.60 1.82
CA PRO A 1204 30.54 -13.58 0.56
C PRO A 1204 31.90 -14.24 0.76
N LYS A 1205 32.14 -15.37 0.09
CA LYS A 1205 33.40 -16.12 0.20
C LYS A 1205 34.55 -15.18 -0.11
N PHE A 1206 35.35 -14.88 0.92
CA PHE A 1206 36.45 -13.93 0.83
C PHE A 1206 37.43 -14.37 -0.26
N SER A 1207 37.32 -13.74 -1.43
CA SER A 1207 38.47 -13.64 -2.33
C SER A 1207 39.54 -12.86 -1.58
N SER A 1208 40.74 -13.43 -1.50
CA SER A 1208 41.82 -12.90 -0.68
C SER A 1208 42.40 -11.63 -1.30
N VAL A 1209 41.80 -10.49 -0.96
CA VAL A 1209 42.42 -9.17 -1.16
C VAL A 1209 43.74 -9.18 -0.40
N LYS A 1210 44.84 -9.33 -1.14
CA LYS A 1210 46.18 -9.18 -0.57
C LYS A 1210 46.33 -7.76 -0.05
N LEU A 1211 46.63 -7.62 1.23
CA LEU A 1211 47.16 -6.39 1.79
C LEU A 1211 48.61 -6.24 1.34
N THR A 1212 48.82 -5.36 0.37
CA THR A 1212 50.10 -4.76 -0.03
C THR A 1212 49.84 -3.31 -0.36
#